data_AF-H2J656-F1
#
_entry.id   AF-H2J656-F1
#
_cell.length_a   1.000
_cell.length_b   1.000
_cell.length_c   1.000
_cell.angle_alpha   90.00
_cell.angle_beta   90.00
_cell.angle_gamma   90.00
#
_symmetry.space_group_name_H-M   'P 1'
#
loop_
_entity.id
_entity.type
_entity.pdbx_description
1 polymer ?
#
loop_
_entity_poly.entity_id
_entity_poly.type
_entity_poly.pdbx_seq_one_letter_code
_entity_poly.pdbx_strand_id
1 'polypeptide(L)'
;MRKLKFLIMLLLIISVSIFARVNIYVISDINIYDLPFFSKAKTGDYIIANDYISVVIGSKDRDDGLAGKIIEAYDNETKRTLIDEYKIFIQNKISSPLKIKLYKTNKYAKIEFEMNDGNIQEYYLGDNKKYIEIKNYIYNKSSKKIKIMLKDIVSFKELFPIIIKTNESGKKVLEIQENFISYSISSENTKIFRTLFTKNFGAVIYKPVYINPDEEKVFSRRLYISKNIEDTRKEILNAEETFKGKIIPFEKISTLANLPVVLYDSDENMISLTYTNSKGEFSFSNVESGYYISIQNSGFSNKKIKIENPEKFLELKTSPIYNKNIYIWPVYLTNHTENSVILNWKTMIAATADIKVYNRGELIKTIYVKNPMTIQHVPITGLVPGEKYVYEVNINNYFVPANIKTVGEFKTKSLNEDNLIFAVYGDTRTYHELHKMVCDEIAKENPEFVINVGDLVEKGDYLPDWDHFFNEISNLAEKSVYYPLLGNHERNSTYYYEAFYLPQGSGDYDKRWYSFKYGKLLFVFLDSNAIGTKQLEDAQLKWLKELFEKNKNTTKLVFFHHPFWNNAVDYYSTSERHLEEIWRTLFEKYDVKAVFNGHVHSYERHEKNGIIYVITGGGGAPLEVEHKKDIEPTTVKLDYGEYHYIIAKVEKDKIIFKVIGVGHIVDKLNTEKITKHHKIIDTFEIKIK
;
A
#
# COMPACT_ATOMS: atom_id res chain seq x y z
N MET A 1 33.48 3.15 28.56
CA MET A 1 32.25 3.11 29.39
C MET A 1 30.93 3.26 28.61
N ARG A 2 30.77 4.17 27.62
CA ARG A 2 29.54 4.25 26.80
C ARG A 2 29.33 3.08 25.82
N LYS A 3 30.41 2.52 25.23
CA LYS A 3 30.33 1.29 24.40
C LYS A 3 30.02 0.02 25.22
N LEU A 4 30.36 0.00 26.51
CA LEU A 4 30.05 -1.11 27.41
C LEU A 4 28.59 -1.07 27.90
N LYS A 5 28.00 0.12 28.07
CA LYS A 5 26.56 0.28 28.33
C LYS A 5 25.69 -0.08 27.12
N PHE A 6 26.15 0.16 25.89
CA PHE A 6 25.44 -0.25 24.68
C PHE A 6 25.47 -1.78 24.47
N LEU A 7 26.61 -2.42 24.78
CA LEU A 7 26.72 -3.88 24.76
C LEU A 7 25.93 -4.55 25.89
N ILE A 8 25.89 -3.97 27.09
CA ILE A 8 25.08 -4.46 28.22
C ILE A 8 23.59 -4.24 27.98
N MET A 9 23.16 -3.19 27.26
CA MET A 9 21.76 -2.99 26.89
C MET A 9 21.30 -3.92 25.75
N LEU A 10 22.17 -4.21 24.77
CA LEU A 10 21.93 -5.22 23.74
C LEU A 10 21.94 -6.65 24.31
N LEU A 11 22.78 -6.90 25.32
CA LEU A 11 22.80 -8.16 26.07
C LEU A 11 21.69 -8.26 27.13
N LEU A 12 21.05 -7.17 27.56
CA LEU A 12 19.81 -7.23 28.35
C LEU A 12 18.56 -7.51 27.49
N ILE A 13 18.66 -7.34 26.17
CA ILE A 13 17.63 -7.78 25.21
C ILE A 13 17.94 -9.21 24.71
N ILE A 14 19.19 -9.69 24.82
CA ILE A 14 19.63 -10.97 24.20
C ILE A 14 20.26 -11.99 25.18
N SER A 15 20.38 -11.75 26.49
CA SER A 15 20.90 -12.78 27.41
C SER A 15 20.15 -12.89 28.74
N VAL A 16 19.71 -14.13 28.99
CA VAL A 16 19.06 -14.71 30.19
C VAL A 16 17.56 -14.35 30.31
N SER A 17 16.67 -15.15 29.72
CA SER A 17 16.40 -16.48 30.27
C SER A 17 16.08 -17.50 29.19
N ILE A 18 16.98 -18.49 29.05
CA ILE A 18 16.58 -19.88 28.79
C ILE A 18 15.41 -20.15 29.75
N PHE A 19 14.21 -20.41 29.22
CA PHE A 19 13.06 -21.09 29.85
C PHE A 19 11.66 -20.63 29.42
N ALA A 20 11.46 -19.62 28.56
CA ALA A 20 10.15 -19.46 27.89
C ALA A 20 10.29 -18.94 26.45
N ARG A 21 9.99 -19.81 25.46
CA ARG A 21 9.91 -19.45 24.03
C ARG A 21 8.67 -18.62 23.68
N VAL A 22 7.79 -18.37 24.65
CA VAL A 22 6.58 -17.57 24.50
C VAL A 22 6.49 -16.50 25.59
N ASN A 23 6.11 -15.29 25.19
CA ASN A 23 6.16 -14.10 26.05
C ASN A 23 4.96 -13.18 25.84
N ILE A 24 4.71 -12.36 26.86
CA ILE A 24 3.79 -11.21 26.81
C ILE A 24 4.60 -9.96 27.18
N TYR A 25 4.46 -8.92 26.38
CA TYR A 25 5.05 -7.61 26.61
C TYR A 25 3.97 -6.54 26.65
N VAL A 26 4.18 -5.49 27.45
CA VAL A 26 3.37 -4.27 27.42
C VAL A 26 4.22 -3.17 26.79
N ILE A 27 3.68 -2.46 25.81
CA ILE A 27 4.40 -1.40 25.11
C ILE A 27 4.51 -0.18 26.05
N SER A 28 5.74 0.17 26.43
CA SER A 28 6.05 1.36 27.24
C SER A 28 6.48 2.55 26.37
N ASP A 29 6.36 3.77 26.88
CA ASP A 29 6.60 5.04 26.18
C ASP A 29 7.96 5.22 25.49
N ILE A 30 8.97 4.39 25.78
CA ILE A 30 10.36 4.69 25.42
C ILE A 30 10.83 4.10 24.08
N ASN A 31 10.14 3.15 23.42
CA ASN A 31 10.74 2.45 22.26
C ASN A 31 9.80 2.04 21.12
N ILE A 32 8.76 2.83 20.81
CA ILE A 32 7.91 2.55 19.63
C ILE A 32 8.70 2.74 18.32
N TYR A 33 9.71 3.62 18.30
CA TYR A 33 10.50 3.94 17.10
C TYR A 33 11.48 2.83 16.65
N ASP A 34 11.80 1.88 17.52
CA ASP A 34 12.71 0.75 17.22
C ASP A 34 11.98 -0.49 16.69
N LEU A 35 10.64 -0.43 16.56
CA LEU A 35 9.80 -1.50 16.03
C LEU A 35 9.25 -1.10 14.65
N PRO A 36 10.08 -1.11 13.58
CA PRO A 36 9.67 -0.68 12.23
C PRO A 36 8.53 -1.51 11.63
N PHE A 37 8.08 -2.56 12.32
CA PHE A 37 7.06 -3.52 11.89
C PHE A 37 5.68 -3.31 12.54
N PHE A 38 5.57 -2.52 13.62
CA PHE A 38 4.32 -2.28 14.35
C PHE A 38 3.90 -0.81 14.26
N SER A 39 3.38 -0.44 13.09
CA SER A 39 3.08 0.95 12.75
C SER A 39 1.87 1.54 13.48
N LYS A 40 0.97 0.68 13.97
CA LYS A 40 -0.29 1.08 14.63
C LYS A 40 -0.30 0.84 16.14
N ALA A 41 0.74 0.20 16.65
CA ALA A 41 0.92 -0.05 18.08
C ALA A 41 1.08 1.28 18.83
N LYS A 42 0.41 1.39 19.97
CA LYS A 42 0.47 2.54 20.89
C LYS A 42 0.99 2.09 22.26
N THR A 43 1.47 3.06 23.05
CA THR A 43 1.77 2.81 24.46
C THR A 43 0.57 2.16 25.15
N GLY A 44 0.84 1.13 25.96
CA GLY A 44 -0.15 0.37 26.72
C GLY A 44 -0.72 -0.84 26.00
N ASP A 45 -0.50 -0.98 24.68
CA ASP A 45 -0.87 -2.20 23.96
C ASP A 45 -0.03 -3.40 24.41
N TYR A 46 -0.52 -4.59 24.09
CA TYR A 46 0.10 -5.86 24.48
C TYR A 46 0.69 -6.57 23.26
N ILE A 47 1.86 -7.17 23.42
CA ILE A 47 2.45 -8.07 22.41
C ILE A 47 2.48 -9.47 23.00
N ILE A 48 1.84 -10.43 22.33
CA ILE A 48 2.00 -11.86 22.61
C ILE A 48 2.83 -12.48 21.49
N ALA A 49 3.93 -13.17 21.83
CA ALA A 49 4.88 -13.63 20.83
C ALA A 49 5.55 -14.95 21.20
N ASN A 50 5.89 -15.76 20.19
CA ASN A 50 6.79 -16.91 20.28
C ASN A 50 7.85 -16.88 19.17
N ASP A 51 8.54 -17.99 18.89
CA ASP A 51 9.56 -18.05 17.83
C ASP A 51 9.00 -17.84 16.41
N TYR A 52 7.70 -18.07 16.20
CA TYR A 52 7.04 -18.09 14.88
C TYR A 52 6.17 -16.87 14.62
N ILE A 53 5.38 -16.43 15.61
CA ILE A 53 4.38 -15.37 15.43
C ILE A 53 4.48 -14.34 16.55
N SER A 54 4.32 -13.07 16.19
CA SER A 54 4.12 -11.96 17.13
C SER A 54 2.81 -11.25 16.83
N VAL A 55 1.98 -11.01 17.85
CA VAL A 55 0.66 -10.39 17.69
C VAL A 55 0.50 -9.23 18.67
N VAL A 56 0.13 -8.06 18.15
CA VAL A 56 -0.20 -6.86 18.91
C VAL A 56 -1.70 -6.85 19.19
N ILE A 57 -2.07 -6.65 20.46
CA ILE A 57 -3.44 -6.59 20.93
C ILE A 57 -3.66 -5.25 21.63
N GLY A 58 -4.70 -4.53 21.21
CA GLY A 58 -5.00 -3.19 21.70
C GLY A 58 -5.34 -3.15 23.18
N SER A 59 -4.83 -2.12 23.86
CA SER A 59 -5.12 -1.87 25.28
C SER A 59 -6.61 -1.55 25.51
N LYS A 60 -7.06 -1.60 26.77
CA LYS A 60 -8.44 -1.20 27.11
C LYS A 60 -8.71 0.29 26.96
N ASP A 61 -7.65 1.10 26.96
CA ASP A 61 -7.74 2.57 27.00
C ASP A 61 -7.74 3.18 25.59
N ARG A 62 -7.79 2.34 24.53
CA ARG A 62 -7.90 2.80 23.15
C ARG A 62 -9.28 3.36 22.84
N ASP A 63 -9.31 4.48 22.13
CA ASP A 63 -10.50 5.22 21.70
C ASP A 63 -10.83 5.04 20.21
N ASP A 64 -9.93 4.42 19.44
CA ASP A 64 -10.07 4.15 18.01
C ASP A 64 -10.84 2.86 17.68
N GLY A 65 -11.48 2.25 18.68
CA GLY A 65 -12.27 1.02 18.51
C GLY A 65 -11.43 -0.26 18.38
N LEU A 66 -10.12 -0.21 18.59
CA LEU A 66 -9.22 -1.37 18.60
C LEU A 66 -8.97 -1.95 20.00
N ALA A 67 -9.67 -1.45 21.02
CA ALA A 67 -9.52 -1.94 22.38
C ALA A 67 -9.83 -3.44 22.50
N GLY A 68 -8.87 -4.23 22.99
CA GLY A 68 -8.96 -5.69 23.09
C GLY A 68 -9.10 -6.41 21.75
N LYS A 69 -8.64 -5.81 20.65
CA LYS A 69 -8.62 -6.39 19.30
C LYS A 69 -7.19 -6.61 18.83
N ILE A 70 -6.99 -7.51 17.85
CA ILE A 70 -5.67 -7.65 17.23
C ILE A 70 -5.48 -6.46 16.31
N ILE A 71 -4.37 -5.76 16.50
CA ILE A 71 -3.94 -4.63 15.69
C ILE A 71 -3.07 -5.19 14.56
N GLU A 72 -1.89 -5.69 14.90
CA GLU A 72 -0.94 -6.22 13.91
C GLU A 72 -0.57 -7.66 14.25
N ALA A 73 -0.37 -8.50 13.24
CA ALA A 73 0.18 -9.85 13.40
C ALA A 73 1.31 -10.10 12.39
N TYR A 74 2.37 -10.74 12.88
CA TYR A 74 3.67 -10.78 12.22
C TYR A 74 4.23 -12.20 12.20
N ASP A 75 4.73 -12.62 11.04
CA ASP A 75 5.55 -13.81 10.92
C ASP A 75 7.00 -13.49 11.26
N ASN A 76 7.48 -14.07 12.37
CA ASN A 76 8.83 -13.86 12.89
C ASN A 76 9.91 -14.46 11.98
N GLU A 77 9.57 -15.42 11.11
CA GLU A 77 10.52 -16.01 10.16
C GLU A 77 10.72 -15.11 8.94
N THR A 78 9.64 -14.78 8.24
CA THR A 78 9.72 -13.93 7.03
C THR A 78 9.90 -12.45 7.32
N LYS A 79 9.75 -12.05 8.59
CA LYS A 79 9.87 -10.69 9.06
C LYS A 79 8.85 -9.72 8.43
N ARG A 80 7.60 -10.16 8.26
CA ARG A 80 6.56 -9.37 7.59
C ARG A 80 5.22 -9.36 8.36
N THR A 81 4.53 -8.22 8.31
CA THR A 81 3.19 -7.97 8.87
C THR A 81 2.16 -7.95 7.74
N LEU A 82 0.99 -8.58 7.90
CA LEU A 82 -0.09 -8.49 6.89
C LEU A 82 -1.47 -8.19 7.44
N ILE A 83 -1.76 -8.59 8.68
CA ILE A 83 -3.06 -8.27 9.27
C ILE A 83 -2.93 -6.90 9.89
N ASP A 84 -3.72 -5.98 9.35
CA ASP A 84 -3.72 -4.59 9.75
C ASP A 84 -4.71 -4.35 10.89
N GLU A 85 -5.79 -5.14 10.94
CA GLU A 85 -6.76 -5.22 12.03
C GLU A 85 -7.49 -6.58 12.01
N TYR A 86 -7.73 -7.19 13.18
CA TYR A 86 -8.67 -8.32 13.30
C TYR A 86 -9.69 -8.04 14.41
N LYS A 87 -10.95 -7.85 14.00
CA LYS A 87 -12.09 -7.44 14.85
C LYS A 87 -13.11 -8.57 14.97
N ILE A 88 -13.60 -8.77 16.19
CA ILE A 88 -14.60 -9.78 16.53
C ILE A 88 -15.89 -9.08 16.93
N PHE A 89 -16.99 -9.47 16.30
CA PHE A 89 -18.34 -9.01 16.57
C PHE A 89 -19.18 -10.16 17.12
N ILE A 90 -19.86 -9.89 18.23
CA ILE A 90 -20.81 -10.81 18.85
C ILE A 90 -22.17 -10.11 18.82
N GLN A 91 -23.19 -10.75 18.23
CA GLN A 91 -24.52 -10.17 18.01
C GLN A 91 -24.50 -8.80 17.30
N ASN A 92 -23.58 -8.62 16.33
CA ASN A 92 -23.34 -7.36 15.62
C ASN A 92 -22.93 -6.18 16.53
N LYS A 93 -22.48 -6.44 17.75
CA LYS A 93 -21.96 -5.43 18.68
C LYS A 93 -20.45 -5.59 18.82
N ILE A 94 -19.78 -4.45 19.01
CA ILE A 94 -18.38 -4.39 19.44
C ILE A 94 -18.41 -4.16 20.94
N SER A 95 -17.91 -5.14 21.68
CA SER A 95 -17.77 -5.04 23.14
C SER A 95 -16.40 -4.46 23.45
N SER A 96 -16.35 -3.65 24.51
CA SER A 96 -15.11 -3.02 24.99
C SER A 96 -14.60 -3.75 26.23
N PRO A 97 -13.28 -3.91 26.40
CA PRO A 97 -12.70 -4.55 27.57
C PRO A 97 -12.84 -3.70 28.85
N LEU A 98 -13.20 -4.34 29.96
CA LEU A 98 -13.26 -3.76 31.31
C LEU A 98 -12.04 -4.11 32.15
N LYS A 99 -11.67 -5.40 32.16
CA LYS A 99 -10.53 -5.92 32.91
C LYS A 99 -9.66 -6.80 32.02
N ILE A 100 -8.38 -6.85 32.37
CA ILE A 100 -7.37 -7.59 31.63
C ILE A 100 -6.60 -8.46 32.62
N LYS A 101 -6.40 -9.73 32.28
CA LYS A 101 -5.51 -10.64 33.01
C LYS A 101 -4.48 -11.22 32.05
N LEU A 102 -3.24 -11.26 32.50
CA LEU A 102 -2.11 -11.82 31.75
C LEU A 102 -1.66 -13.10 32.44
N TYR A 103 -1.49 -14.16 31.68
CA TYR A 103 -0.98 -15.44 32.16
C TYR A 103 0.20 -15.85 31.30
N LYS A 104 1.31 -16.23 31.94
CA LYS A 104 2.52 -16.68 31.24
C LYS A 104 3.08 -17.90 31.95
N THR A 105 3.41 -18.91 31.16
CA THR A 105 4.20 -20.07 31.56
C THR A 105 5.30 -20.31 30.53
N ASN A 106 6.12 -21.34 30.74
CA ASN A 106 7.13 -21.75 29.78
C ASN A 106 6.54 -22.35 28.49
N LYS A 107 5.29 -22.83 28.54
CA LYS A 107 4.62 -23.54 27.43
C LYS A 107 3.60 -22.67 26.69
N TYR A 108 3.07 -21.64 27.33
CA TYR A 108 2.07 -20.76 26.73
C TYR A 108 2.03 -19.37 27.36
N ALA A 109 1.52 -18.42 26.59
CA ALA A 109 1.07 -17.12 27.03
C ALA A 109 -0.43 -16.98 26.75
N LYS A 110 -1.12 -16.22 27.61
CA LYS A 110 -2.52 -15.89 27.46
C LYS A 110 -2.82 -14.46 27.91
N ILE A 111 -3.64 -13.75 27.13
CA ILE A 111 -4.28 -12.48 27.50
C ILE A 111 -5.79 -12.71 27.56
N GLU A 112 -6.40 -12.37 28.69
CA GLU A 112 -7.84 -12.52 28.93
C GLU A 112 -8.47 -11.14 29.16
N PHE A 113 -9.47 -10.80 28.34
CA PHE A 113 -10.26 -9.59 28.45
C PHE A 113 -11.66 -9.93 28.98
N GLU A 114 -12.03 -9.37 30.13
CA GLU A 114 -13.41 -9.34 30.60
C GLU A 114 -14.13 -8.19 29.90
N MET A 115 -15.13 -8.49 29.08
CA MET A 115 -15.81 -7.52 28.23
C MET A 115 -17.01 -6.88 28.96
N ASN A 116 -17.41 -5.68 28.54
CA ASN A 116 -18.52 -4.94 29.14
C ASN A 116 -19.91 -5.59 29.02
N ASP A 117 -20.07 -6.54 28.10
CA ASP A 117 -21.26 -7.37 27.95
C ASP A 117 -21.22 -8.66 28.79
N GLY A 118 -20.18 -8.84 29.61
CA GLY A 118 -19.99 -10.00 30.47
C GLY A 118 -19.35 -11.21 29.77
N ASN A 119 -18.98 -11.10 28.50
CA ASN A 119 -18.23 -12.13 27.79
C ASN A 119 -16.75 -12.11 28.19
N ILE A 120 -16.06 -13.24 28.04
CA ILE A 120 -14.60 -13.30 28.17
C ILE A 120 -14.00 -13.53 26.79
N GLN A 121 -13.03 -12.70 26.41
CA GLN A 121 -12.25 -12.86 25.19
C GLN A 121 -10.81 -13.20 25.55
N GLU A 122 -10.35 -14.36 25.10
CA GLU A 122 -9.02 -14.89 25.38
C GLU A 122 -8.20 -14.97 24.09
N TYR A 123 -6.95 -14.54 24.19
CA TYR A 123 -5.90 -14.73 23.21
C TYR A 123 -4.85 -15.65 23.78
N TYR A 124 -4.63 -16.80 23.17
CA TYR A 124 -3.74 -17.84 23.63
C TYR A 124 -2.67 -18.14 22.58
N LEU A 125 -1.41 -18.21 23.00
CA LEU A 125 -0.28 -18.61 22.15
C LEU A 125 0.54 -19.68 22.86
N GLY A 126 0.72 -20.83 22.20
CA GLY A 126 1.63 -21.87 22.67
C GLY A 126 3.07 -21.63 22.20
N ASP A 127 4.05 -22.21 22.90
CA ASP A 127 5.48 -22.09 22.58
C ASP A 127 5.86 -22.58 21.17
N ASN A 128 5.24 -23.65 20.69
CA ASN A 128 5.51 -24.28 19.39
C ASN A 128 4.30 -24.22 18.45
N LYS A 129 3.49 -23.16 18.53
CA LYS A 129 2.31 -22.98 17.67
C LYS A 129 2.56 -21.85 16.67
N LYS A 130 2.29 -22.11 15.39
CA LYS A 130 2.30 -21.09 14.30
C LYS A 130 0.98 -20.34 14.16
N TYR A 131 0.16 -20.35 15.20
CA TYR A 131 -1.13 -19.67 15.22
C TYR A 131 -1.41 -19.09 16.59
N ILE A 132 -2.18 -18.01 16.59
CA ILE A 132 -2.83 -17.51 17.80
C ILE A 132 -4.25 -18.10 17.88
N GLU A 133 -4.60 -18.63 19.05
CA GLU A 133 -5.95 -19.12 19.34
C GLU A 133 -6.76 -18.02 20.01
N ILE A 134 -7.97 -17.79 19.50
CA ILE A 134 -8.88 -16.76 19.96
C ILE A 134 -10.12 -17.46 20.49
N LYS A 135 -10.41 -17.29 21.78
CA LYS A 135 -11.58 -17.89 22.44
C LYS A 135 -12.53 -16.80 22.92
N ASN A 136 -13.82 -17.02 22.68
CA ASN A 136 -14.86 -16.21 23.30
C ASN A 136 -15.76 -17.10 24.14
N TYR A 137 -15.82 -16.83 25.43
CA TYR A 137 -16.72 -17.47 26.40
C TYR A 137 -17.96 -16.60 26.53
N ILE A 138 -19.11 -17.17 26.18
CA ILE A 138 -20.39 -16.49 26.19
C ILE A 138 -21.32 -17.25 27.13
N TYR A 139 -21.72 -16.59 28.22
CA TYR A 139 -22.63 -17.15 29.20
C TYR A 139 -24.02 -16.51 29.08
N ASN A 140 -25.05 -17.32 28.91
CA ASN A 140 -26.41 -16.82 28.82
C ASN A 140 -27.03 -16.62 30.21
N LYS A 141 -26.91 -15.39 30.74
CA LYS A 141 -27.52 -14.98 32.01
C LYS A 141 -29.05 -14.77 31.94
N SER A 142 -29.67 -14.93 30.77
CA SER A 142 -31.10 -14.69 30.61
C SER A 142 -31.91 -15.96 30.82
N SER A 143 -33.16 -15.80 31.28
CA SER A 143 -34.10 -16.91 31.44
C SER A 143 -34.63 -17.48 30.12
N LYS A 144 -34.19 -16.97 28.97
CA LYS A 144 -34.61 -17.41 27.64
C LYS A 144 -33.43 -17.90 26.82
N LYS A 145 -33.70 -18.78 25.86
CA LYS A 145 -32.71 -19.19 24.86
C LYS A 145 -32.33 -17.98 23.99
N ILE A 146 -31.04 -17.69 23.88
CA ILE A 146 -30.53 -16.59 23.06
C ILE A 146 -29.92 -17.12 21.76
N LYS A 147 -30.00 -16.30 20.70
CA LYS A 147 -29.33 -16.55 19.43
C LYS A 147 -28.07 -15.67 19.35
N ILE A 148 -26.92 -16.30 19.10
CA ILE A 148 -25.64 -15.62 18.89
C ILE A 148 -25.27 -15.65 17.41
N MET A 149 -24.88 -14.48 16.91
CA MET A 149 -24.22 -14.31 15.61
C MET A 149 -22.77 -13.92 15.86
N LEU A 150 -21.84 -14.61 15.22
CA LEU A 150 -20.42 -14.28 15.26
C LEU A 150 -19.97 -13.81 13.89
N LYS A 151 -19.17 -12.76 13.88
CA LYS A 151 -18.54 -12.22 12.67
C LYS A 151 -17.13 -11.76 13.01
N ASP A 152 -16.15 -12.27 12.27
CA ASP A 152 -14.77 -11.79 12.32
C ASP A 152 -14.53 -10.90 11.09
N ILE A 153 -13.83 -9.79 11.26
CA ILE A 153 -13.40 -8.88 10.19
C ILE A 153 -11.89 -8.80 10.23
N VAL A 154 -11.24 -9.04 9.11
CA VAL A 154 -9.78 -8.99 8.96
C VAL A 154 -9.44 -7.98 7.88
N SER A 155 -8.65 -6.98 8.23
CA SER A 155 -8.11 -5.99 7.31
C SER A 155 -6.73 -6.42 6.85
N PHE A 156 -6.43 -6.17 5.58
CA PHE A 156 -5.23 -6.66 4.91
C PHE A 156 -4.33 -5.49 4.52
N LYS A 157 -3.01 -5.70 4.56
CA LYS A 157 -2.03 -4.65 4.24
C LYS A 157 -1.78 -4.51 2.75
N GLU A 158 -1.88 -5.60 1.99
CA GLU A 158 -1.71 -5.61 0.54
C GLU A 158 -3.01 -5.97 -0.19
N LEU A 159 -3.10 -5.47 -1.43
CA LEU A 159 -4.36 -5.09 -2.04
C LEU A 159 -5.00 -6.19 -2.91
N PHE A 160 -4.27 -7.29 -3.17
CA PHE A 160 -4.67 -8.35 -4.10
C PHE A 160 -4.48 -9.76 -3.52
N PRO A 161 -5.17 -10.09 -2.41
CA PRO A 161 -5.10 -11.42 -1.84
C PRO A 161 -5.67 -12.48 -2.80
N ILE A 162 -4.92 -13.56 -2.97
CA ILE A 162 -5.46 -14.83 -3.44
C ILE A 162 -6.33 -15.40 -2.31
N ILE A 163 -7.61 -15.61 -2.57
CA ILE A 163 -8.56 -16.11 -1.56
C ILE A 163 -9.03 -17.49 -1.98
N ILE A 164 -8.81 -18.47 -1.09
CA ILE A 164 -9.27 -19.84 -1.28
C ILE A 164 -10.24 -20.19 -0.15
N LYS A 165 -11.36 -20.81 -0.54
CA LYS A 165 -12.38 -21.29 0.40
C LYS A 165 -12.45 -22.79 0.27
N THR A 166 -12.03 -23.50 1.31
CA THR A 166 -12.06 -24.95 1.30
C THR A 166 -12.96 -25.53 2.38
N ASN A 167 -13.43 -26.72 2.09
CA ASN A 167 -14.14 -27.58 3.03
C ASN A 167 -13.44 -28.94 3.01
N GLU A 168 -12.20 -28.96 3.50
CA GLU A 168 -11.39 -30.18 3.57
C GLU A 168 -11.60 -30.86 4.93
N SER A 169 -11.79 -32.18 4.91
CA SER A 169 -12.01 -33.01 6.11
C SER A 169 -13.15 -32.52 7.03
N GLY A 170 -14.18 -31.87 6.45
CA GLY A 170 -15.33 -31.31 7.18
C GLY A 170 -15.03 -30.01 7.95
N LYS A 171 -13.80 -29.49 7.86
CA LYS A 171 -13.41 -28.18 8.40
C LYS A 171 -13.51 -27.14 7.29
N LYS A 172 -14.29 -26.10 7.55
CA LYS A 172 -14.28 -24.92 6.67
C LYS A 172 -13.14 -24.01 7.07
N VAL A 173 -12.26 -23.73 6.11
CA VAL A 173 -11.09 -22.87 6.28
C VAL A 173 -11.21 -21.73 5.27
N LEU A 174 -10.90 -20.53 5.74
CA LEU A 174 -10.63 -19.41 4.85
C LEU A 174 -9.12 -19.23 4.79
N GLU A 175 -8.57 -19.32 3.59
CA GLU A 175 -7.14 -19.18 3.34
C GLU A 175 -6.91 -17.98 2.43
N ILE A 176 -5.90 -17.20 2.77
CA ILE A 176 -5.59 -15.99 2.04
C ILE A 176 -4.08 -15.91 1.86
N GLN A 177 -3.63 -15.74 0.61
CA GLN A 177 -2.24 -15.48 0.27
C GLN A 177 -2.09 -14.03 -0.19
N GLU A 178 -1.13 -13.34 0.39
CA GLU A 178 -0.62 -12.05 -0.08
C GLU A 178 0.90 -12.18 -0.27
N ASN A 179 1.36 -12.12 -1.53
CA ASN A 179 2.75 -12.31 -1.90
C ASN A 179 3.36 -13.57 -1.24
N PHE A 180 4.42 -13.46 -0.43
CA PHE A 180 5.12 -14.61 0.19
C PHE A 180 4.69 -14.89 1.63
N ILE A 181 3.44 -14.58 1.98
CA ILE A 181 2.85 -14.92 3.27
C ILE A 181 1.39 -15.32 3.05
N SER A 182 0.94 -16.29 3.83
CA SER A 182 -0.46 -16.64 3.95
C SER A 182 -0.92 -16.47 5.38
N TYR A 183 -2.23 -16.29 5.53
CA TYR A 183 -2.89 -16.54 6.80
C TYR A 183 -4.15 -17.34 6.55
N SER A 184 -4.61 -18.01 7.60
CA SER A 184 -5.84 -18.78 7.50
C SER A 184 -6.63 -18.71 8.79
N ILE A 185 -7.94 -18.70 8.63
CA ILE A 185 -8.90 -18.65 9.71
C ILE A 185 -9.68 -19.95 9.69
N SER A 186 -9.61 -20.65 10.82
CA SER A 186 -10.42 -21.85 11.06
C SER A 186 -11.18 -21.71 12.37
N SER A 187 -12.27 -22.45 12.49
CA SER A 187 -13.11 -22.49 13.68
C SER A 187 -13.39 -23.94 14.05
N GLU A 188 -13.29 -24.25 15.35
CA GLU A 188 -13.48 -25.61 15.85
C GLU A 188 -14.94 -25.90 16.18
N ASN A 189 -15.62 -24.95 16.83
CA ASN A 189 -16.92 -25.20 17.46
C ASN A 189 -18.10 -24.55 16.72
N THR A 190 -17.83 -23.78 15.67
CA THR A 190 -18.85 -23.19 14.79
C THR A 190 -18.42 -23.24 13.32
N LYS A 191 -19.39 -23.33 12.41
CA LYS A 191 -19.11 -23.44 10.98
C LYS A 191 -19.14 -22.07 10.31
N ILE A 192 -18.16 -21.79 9.46
CA ILE A 192 -18.20 -20.62 8.57
C ILE A 192 -19.42 -20.76 7.65
N PHE A 193 -20.30 -19.77 7.71
CA PHE A 193 -21.51 -19.71 6.91
C PHE A 193 -21.27 -18.97 5.60
N ARG A 194 -20.69 -17.77 5.69
CA ARG A 194 -20.46 -16.88 4.55
C ARG A 194 -19.16 -16.12 4.75
N THR A 195 -18.46 -15.84 3.66
CA THR A 195 -17.37 -14.89 3.64
C THR A 195 -17.68 -13.76 2.67
N LEU A 196 -17.29 -12.54 3.01
CA LEU A 196 -17.43 -11.35 2.20
C LEU A 196 -16.06 -10.72 2.04
N PHE A 197 -15.69 -10.34 0.83
CA PHE A 197 -14.44 -9.65 0.56
C PHE A 197 -14.75 -8.32 -0.09
N THR A 198 -14.06 -7.31 0.39
CA THR A 198 -14.00 -5.98 -0.21
C THR A 198 -12.53 -5.64 -0.45
N LYS A 199 -12.26 -4.50 -1.10
CA LYS A 199 -10.91 -4.09 -1.47
C LYS A 199 -9.89 -4.11 -0.32
N ASN A 200 -10.30 -3.77 0.91
CA ASN A 200 -9.37 -3.57 2.04
C ASN A 200 -9.60 -4.53 3.22
N PHE A 201 -10.67 -5.33 3.20
CA PHE A 201 -10.97 -6.26 4.29
C PHE A 201 -11.81 -7.45 3.86
N GLY A 202 -11.63 -8.56 4.55
CA GLY A 202 -12.47 -9.75 4.52
C GLY A 202 -13.32 -9.88 5.79
N ALA A 203 -14.55 -10.35 5.66
CA ALA A 203 -15.41 -10.70 6.77
C ALA A 203 -15.80 -12.17 6.73
N VAL A 204 -15.65 -12.85 7.86
CA VAL A 204 -16.07 -14.24 8.09
C VAL A 204 -17.31 -14.23 8.96
N ILE A 205 -18.42 -14.73 8.43
CA ILE A 205 -19.70 -14.84 9.13
C ILE A 205 -19.92 -16.31 9.46
N TYR A 206 -20.17 -16.59 10.73
CA TYR A 206 -20.40 -17.95 11.22
C TYR A 206 -21.90 -18.29 11.27
N LYS A 207 -22.21 -19.59 11.27
CA LYS A 207 -23.59 -20.06 11.45
C LYS A 207 -24.10 -19.59 12.82
N PRO A 208 -25.35 -19.11 12.92
CA PRO A 208 -25.94 -18.75 14.20
C PRO A 208 -25.94 -19.94 15.16
N VAL A 209 -25.62 -19.67 16.42
CA VAL A 209 -25.65 -20.68 17.49
C VAL A 209 -26.63 -20.23 18.57
N TYR A 210 -27.41 -21.17 19.08
CA TYR A 210 -28.31 -20.89 20.19
C TYR A 210 -27.70 -21.35 21.51
N ILE A 211 -27.90 -20.56 22.56
CA ILE A 211 -27.41 -20.82 23.93
C ILE A 211 -28.63 -20.84 24.84
N ASN A 212 -28.84 -21.92 25.57
CA ASN A 212 -29.93 -22.09 26.53
C ASN A 212 -29.68 -21.24 27.80
N PRO A 213 -30.70 -20.97 28.63
CA PRO A 213 -30.50 -20.32 29.94
C PRO A 213 -29.42 -21.03 30.76
N ASP A 214 -28.58 -20.26 31.44
CA ASP A 214 -27.49 -20.74 32.31
C ASP A 214 -26.45 -21.63 31.63
N GLU A 215 -26.42 -21.65 30.29
CA GLU A 215 -25.42 -22.35 29.49
C GLU A 215 -24.26 -21.41 29.14
N GLU A 216 -23.03 -21.91 29.29
CA GLU A 216 -21.83 -21.29 28.73
C GLU A 216 -21.47 -21.98 27.40
N LYS A 217 -21.14 -21.19 26.38
CA LYS A 217 -20.50 -21.70 25.16
C LYS A 217 -19.17 -21.04 24.88
N VAL A 218 -18.23 -21.84 24.41
CA VAL A 218 -16.89 -21.42 24.01
C VAL A 218 -16.76 -21.50 22.49
N PHE A 219 -16.41 -20.38 21.88
CA PHE A 219 -16.13 -20.27 20.45
C PHE A 219 -14.62 -20.11 20.24
N SER A 220 -13.98 -21.14 19.70
CA SER A 220 -12.54 -21.13 19.38
C SER A 220 -12.31 -20.87 17.89
N ARG A 221 -11.42 -19.92 17.59
CA ARG A 221 -10.88 -19.67 16.25
C ARG A 221 -9.37 -19.68 16.31
N ARG A 222 -8.74 -20.08 15.21
CA ARG A 222 -7.28 -20.03 15.06
C ARG A 222 -6.93 -19.18 13.86
N LEU A 223 -5.99 -18.27 14.08
CA LEU A 223 -5.40 -17.43 13.06
C LEU A 223 -3.95 -17.89 12.85
N TYR A 224 -3.72 -18.54 11.71
CA TYR A 224 -2.41 -19.04 11.28
C TYR A 224 -1.71 -17.96 10.46
N ILE A 225 -0.39 -17.88 10.55
CA ILE A 225 0.44 -17.08 9.65
C ILE A 225 1.62 -17.95 9.20
N SER A 226 1.82 -18.06 7.89
CA SER A 226 2.88 -18.87 7.30
C SER A 226 3.42 -18.20 6.04
N LYS A 227 4.47 -18.75 5.43
CA LYS A 227 5.01 -18.25 4.15
C LYS A 227 4.05 -18.47 2.96
N ASN A 228 3.26 -19.53 2.97
CA ASN A 228 2.30 -19.79 1.89
C ASN A 228 1.09 -20.63 2.33
N ILE A 229 0.06 -20.70 1.49
CA ILE A 229 -1.18 -21.43 1.78
C ILE A 229 -0.88 -22.89 2.12
N GLU A 230 0.02 -23.50 1.36
CA GLU A 230 0.39 -24.90 1.56
C GLU A 230 1.02 -25.17 2.94
N ASP A 231 1.91 -24.29 3.41
CA ASP A 231 2.48 -24.39 4.76
C ASP A 231 1.40 -24.32 5.84
N THR A 232 0.39 -23.47 5.64
CA THR A 232 -0.73 -23.35 6.57
C THR A 232 -1.64 -24.59 6.54
N ARG A 233 -1.82 -25.21 5.37
CA ARG A 233 -2.60 -26.46 5.22
C ARG A 233 -2.00 -27.62 5.96
N LYS A 234 -0.67 -27.80 5.85
CA LYS A 234 0.06 -28.85 6.58
C LYS A 234 -0.24 -28.77 8.08
N GLU A 235 -0.28 -27.55 8.63
CA GLU A 235 -0.60 -27.30 10.04
C GLU A 235 -2.09 -27.46 10.39
N ILE A 236 -3.02 -27.01 9.52
CA ILE A 236 -4.48 -27.03 9.82
C ILE A 236 -5.09 -28.42 9.65
N LEU A 237 -4.69 -29.11 8.59
CA LEU A 237 -5.30 -30.33 8.10
C LEU A 237 -4.53 -31.58 8.56
N ASN A 238 -3.38 -31.41 9.22
CA ASN A 238 -2.41 -32.48 9.46
C ASN A 238 -2.10 -33.25 8.16
N ALA A 239 -2.08 -32.53 7.04
CA ALA A 239 -2.02 -33.16 5.73
C ALA A 239 -0.58 -33.62 5.45
N GLU A 240 -0.44 -34.87 5.02
CA GLU A 240 0.84 -35.39 4.56
C GLU A 240 1.15 -34.82 3.16
N GLU A 241 2.43 -34.63 2.86
CA GLU A 241 2.87 -34.23 1.53
C GLU A 241 2.71 -35.42 0.57
N THR A 242 1.57 -35.48 -0.11
CA THR A 242 1.25 -36.58 -1.03
C THR A 242 1.78 -36.36 -2.43
N PHE A 243 2.06 -35.11 -2.82
CA PHE A 243 2.57 -34.78 -4.14
C PHE A 243 3.86 -33.97 -4.05
N LYS A 244 4.86 -34.38 -4.83
CA LYS A 244 6.17 -33.71 -4.90
C LYS A 244 6.58 -33.53 -6.34
N GLY A 245 7.19 -32.39 -6.62
CA GLY A 245 7.73 -32.12 -7.93
C GLY A 245 8.97 -31.25 -7.88
N LYS A 246 9.62 -31.15 -9.02
CA LYS A 246 10.79 -30.29 -9.21
C LYS A 246 10.77 -29.65 -10.58
N ILE A 247 11.07 -28.36 -10.60
CA ILE A 247 11.32 -27.62 -11.83
C ILE A 247 12.74 -27.92 -12.28
N ILE A 248 12.88 -28.45 -13.50
CA ILE A 248 14.14 -28.70 -14.17
C ILE A 248 14.26 -27.71 -15.32
N PRO A 249 15.21 -26.79 -15.26
CA PRO A 249 15.36 -25.83 -16.34
C PRO A 249 16.10 -26.40 -17.54
N PHE A 250 15.74 -25.94 -18.73
CA PHE A 250 16.48 -26.26 -19.95
C PHE A 250 17.83 -25.53 -20.04
N GLU A 251 17.98 -24.38 -19.37
CA GLU A 251 19.19 -23.58 -19.36
C GLU A 251 19.74 -23.38 -17.95
N LYS A 252 20.99 -22.91 -17.83
CA LYS A 252 21.64 -22.68 -16.54
C LYS A 252 20.98 -21.50 -15.84
N ILE A 253 20.18 -21.81 -14.82
CA ILE A 253 19.60 -20.81 -13.93
C ILE A 253 20.41 -20.67 -12.64
N SER A 254 20.41 -19.48 -12.04
CA SER A 254 21.21 -19.22 -10.83
C SER A 254 20.48 -19.47 -9.50
N THR A 255 19.14 -19.56 -9.50
CA THR A 255 18.35 -20.15 -8.40
C THR A 255 17.00 -20.62 -8.89
N LEU A 256 16.44 -21.60 -8.22
CA LEU A 256 15.06 -22.04 -8.41
C LEU A 256 14.18 -21.73 -7.19
N ALA A 257 14.68 -20.99 -6.19
CA ALA A 257 13.92 -20.61 -5.01
C ALA A 257 12.77 -19.65 -5.33
N ASN A 258 11.70 -19.76 -4.55
CA ASN A 258 10.60 -18.80 -4.49
C ASN A 258 9.81 -18.64 -5.81
N LEU A 259 9.82 -19.65 -6.70
CA LEU A 259 8.89 -19.70 -7.82
C LEU A 259 7.50 -20.10 -7.32
N PRO A 260 6.46 -19.29 -7.58
CA PRO A 260 5.09 -19.66 -7.23
C PRO A 260 4.62 -20.83 -8.10
N VAL A 261 4.14 -21.87 -7.43
CA VAL A 261 3.49 -23.02 -8.07
C VAL A 261 2.08 -23.08 -7.55
N VAL A 262 1.10 -23.09 -8.46
CA VAL A 262 -0.33 -23.10 -8.14
C VAL A 262 -0.91 -24.47 -8.48
N LEU A 263 -1.72 -24.98 -7.57
CA LEU A 263 -2.51 -26.20 -7.73
C LEU A 263 -3.96 -25.82 -8.03
N TYR A 264 -4.55 -26.49 -9.01
CA TYR A 264 -5.94 -26.35 -9.42
C TYR A 264 -6.66 -27.69 -9.33
N ASP A 265 -7.94 -27.66 -8.98
CA ASP A 265 -8.81 -28.84 -9.07
C ASP A 265 -9.16 -29.17 -10.55
N SER A 266 -9.97 -30.22 -10.75
CA SER A 266 -10.41 -30.66 -12.08
C SER A 266 -11.29 -29.64 -12.81
N ASP A 267 -11.93 -28.73 -12.08
CA ASP A 267 -12.77 -27.65 -12.60
C ASP A 267 -11.95 -26.35 -12.81
N GLU A 268 -10.62 -26.45 -12.74
CA GLU A 268 -9.67 -25.36 -12.87
C GLU A 268 -9.78 -24.26 -11.79
N ASN A 269 -10.44 -24.54 -10.67
CA ASN A 269 -10.41 -23.64 -9.53
C ASN A 269 -9.07 -23.77 -8.81
N MET A 270 -8.47 -22.64 -8.47
CA MET A 270 -7.26 -22.64 -7.66
C MET A 270 -7.58 -23.17 -6.26
N ILE A 271 -6.84 -24.19 -5.84
CA ILE A 271 -7.01 -24.82 -4.52
C ILE A 271 -5.80 -24.63 -3.61
N SER A 272 -4.57 -24.50 -4.12
CA SER A 272 -3.41 -24.21 -3.25
C SER A 272 -2.32 -23.44 -4.00
N LEU A 273 -1.42 -22.81 -3.25
CA LEU A 273 -0.25 -22.11 -3.75
C LEU A 273 0.92 -22.39 -2.81
N THR A 274 2.04 -22.78 -3.41
CA THR A 274 3.31 -22.98 -2.72
C THR A 274 4.44 -22.30 -3.48
N TYR A 275 5.64 -22.36 -2.92
CA TYR A 275 6.85 -21.83 -3.54
C TYR A 275 7.95 -22.85 -3.55
N THR A 276 8.72 -22.89 -4.62
CA THR A 276 9.88 -23.77 -4.72
C THR A 276 10.99 -23.41 -3.73
N ASN A 277 11.76 -24.41 -3.30
CA ASN A 277 13.01 -24.20 -2.57
C ASN A 277 14.18 -23.87 -3.54
N SER A 278 15.40 -23.68 -3.02
CA SER A 278 16.58 -23.35 -3.83
C SER A 278 16.95 -24.38 -4.89
N LYS A 279 16.51 -25.63 -4.73
CA LYS A 279 16.67 -26.71 -5.71
C LYS A 279 15.53 -26.76 -6.74
N GLY A 280 14.50 -25.94 -6.61
CA GLY A 280 13.32 -25.95 -7.47
C GLY A 280 12.28 -26.99 -7.11
N GLU A 281 12.41 -27.59 -5.93
CA GLU A 281 11.46 -28.59 -5.43
C GLU A 281 10.28 -27.90 -4.77
N PHE A 282 9.09 -28.47 -4.96
CA PHE A 282 7.84 -28.02 -4.37
C PHE A 282 7.00 -29.25 -3.98
N SER A 283 6.02 -29.02 -3.12
CA SER A 283 5.14 -30.08 -2.60
C SER A 283 3.72 -29.56 -2.44
N PHE A 284 2.74 -30.45 -2.59
CA PHE A 284 1.36 -30.18 -2.21
C PHE A 284 0.79 -31.37 -1.42
N SER A 285 -0.18 -31.06 -0.57
CA SER A 285 -0.98 -32.02 0.17
C SER A 285 -2.33 -32.28 -0.50
N ASN A 286 -2.89 -33.47 -0.27
CA ASN A 286 -4.23 -33.88 -0.73
C ASN A 286 -4.47 -33.73 -2.24
N VAL A 287 -3.45 -33.98 -3.06
CA VAL A 287 -3.57 -33.91 -4.52
C VAL A 287 -4.27 -35.14 -5.08
N GLU A 288 -5.28 -34.94 -5.93
CA GLU A 288 -6.02 -36.02 -6.60
C GLU A 288 -5.63 -36.14 -8.08
N SER A 289 -5.86 -37.33 -8.65
CA SER A 289 -5.72 -37.54 -10.09
C SER A 289 -6.73 -36.68 -10.84
N GLY A 290 -6.29 -35.97 -11.88
CA GLY A 290 -7.12 -35.04 -12.65
C GLY A 290 -6.89 -33.56 -12.31
N TYR A 291 -6.21 -33.26 -11.21
CA TYR A 291 -5.84 -31.89 -10.84
C TYR A 291 -4.78 -31.32 -11.79
N TYR A 292 -4.58 -30.00 -11.76
CA TYR A 292 -3.57 -29.33 -12.59
C TYR A 292 -2.60 -28.54 -11.75
N ILE A 293 -1.36 -28.40 -12.24
CA ILE A 293 -0.41 -27.43 -11.69
C ILE A 293 0.02 -26.40 -12.73
N SER A 294 0.36 -25.21 -12.29
CA SER A 294 1.05 -24.22 -13.12
C SER A 294 2.13 -23.48 -12.34
N ILE A 295 3.10 -22.94 -13.06
CA ILE A 295 4.13 -22.04 -12.50
C ILE A 295 3.70 -20.61 -12.85
N GLN A 296 3.43 -19.79 -11.84
CA GLN A 296 2.88 -18.44 -12.03
C GLN A 296 3.96 -17.37 -12.01
N ASN A 297 4.82 -17.37 -13.03
CA ASN A 297 5.86 -16.35 -13.18
C ASN A 297 5.88 -15.93 -14.65
N SER A 298 5.79 -14.62 -14.91
CA SER A 298 5.86 -14.05 -16.26
C SER A 298 7.08 -14.53 -17.06
N GLY A 299 8.17 -14.89 -16.36
CA GLY A 299 9.36 -15.48 -16.98
C GLY A 299 9.23 -16.92 -17.46
N PHE A 300 8.16 -17.65 -17.14
CA PHE A 300 7.97 -19.07 -17.47
C PHE A 300 6.62 -19.31 -18.13
N SER A 301 6.49 -20.42 -18.87
CA SER A 301 5.22 -20.81 -19.48
C SER A 301 4.14 -21.06 -18.41
N ASN A 302 3.05 -20.28 -18.45
CA ASN A 302 1.87 -20.45 -17.59
C ASN A 302 1.01 -21.68 -17.96
N LYS A 303 1.56 -22.66 -18.67
CA LYS A 303 0.81 -23.84 -19.11
C LYS A 303 0.40 -24.67 -17.90
N LYS A 304 -0.90 -24.95 -17.77
CA LYS A 304 -1.43 -25.91 -16.80
C LYS A 304 -1.05 -27.33 -17.21
N ILE A 305 -0.55 -28.12 -16.26
CA ILE A 305 -0.09 -29.49 -16.47
C ILE A 305 -0.96 -30.40 -15.62
N LYS A 306 -1.64 -31.34 -16.27
CA LYS A 306 -2.53 -32.29 -15.62
C LYS A 306 -1.73 -33.33 -14.83
N ILE A 307 -2.18 -33.63 -13.62
CA ILE A 307 -1.60 -34.60 -12.71
C ILE A 307 -2.38 -35.91 -12.86
N GLU A 308 -1.79 -36.90 -13.52
CA GLU A 308 -2.43 -38.22 -13.70
C GLU A 308 -2.17 -39.15 -12.50
N ASN A 309 -0.97 -39.09 -11.90
CA ASN A 309 -0.55 -39.97 -10.81
C ASN A 309 0.07 -39.15 -9.66
N PRO A 310 -0.70 -38.74 -8.63
CA PRO A 310 -0.21 -37.91 -7.54
C PRO A 310 0.95 -38.53 -6.74
N GLU A 311 1.01 -39.84 -6.62
CA GLU A 311 2.07 -40.57 -5.89
C GLU A 311 3.45 -40.50 -6.60
N LYS A 312 3.49 -40.11 -7.88
CA LYS A 312 4.73 -40.05 -8.66
C LYS A 312 5.36 -38.68 -8.55
N PHE A 313 6.68 -38.66 -8.30
CA PHE A 313 7.47 -37.44 -8.35
C PHE A 313 7.41 -36.82 -9.77
N LEU A 314 7.02 -35.56 -9.85
CA LEU A 314 6.87 -34.86 -11.13
C LEU A 314 8.11 -34.01 -11.46
N GLU A 315 8.76 -34.32 -12.58
CA GLU A 315 9.79 -33.46 -13.15
C GLU A 315 9.21 -32.54 -14.22
N LEU A 316 9.23 -31.24 -13.94
CA LEU A 316 8.74 -30.20 -14.85
C LEU A 316 9.89 -29.57 -15.61
N LYS A 317 10.05 -29.94 -16.88
CA LYS A 317 11.03 -29.29 -17.74
C LYS A 317 10.49 -27.94 -18.25
N THR A 318 11.11 -26.84 -17.84
CA THR A 318 10.68 -25.49 -18.24
C THR A 318 11.81 -24.67 -18.81
N SER A 319 11.52 -23.89 -19.85
CA SER A 319 12.42 -22.86 -20.35
C SER A 319 11.91 -21.50 -19.90
N PRO A 320 12.79 -20.57 -19.54
CA PRO A 320 12.42 -19.17 -19.51
C PRO A 320 11.80 -18.76 -20.86
N ILE A 321 10.72 -17.97 -20.83
CA ILE A 321 10.16 -17.34 -22.04
C ILE A 321 11.11 -16.24 -22.54
N TYR A 322 11.86 -15.62 -21.64
CA TYR A 322 12.80 -14.54 -21.95
C TYR A 322 14.23 -14.95 -21.63
N ASN A 323 15.21 -14.33 -22.29
CA ASN A 323 16.64 -14.64 -22.14
C ASN A 323 17.41 -13.66 -21.22
N LYS A 324 16.77 -12.57 -20.76
CA LYS A 324 17.36 -11.56 -19.88
C LYS A 324 16.26 -10.88 -19.06
N ASN A 325 16.58 -10.41 -17.85
CA ASN A 325 15.67 -9.51 -17.13
C ASN A 325 15.95 -8.05 -17.47
N ILE A 326 14.90 -7.24 -17.50
CA ILE A 326 14.97 -5.80 -17.71
C ILE A 326 14.03 -5.08 -16.74
N TYR A 327 14.28 -3.79 -16.50
CA TYR A 327 13.26 -2.91 -15.95
C TYR A 327 12.15 -2.75 -16.98
N ILE A 328 10.92 -2.91 -16.53
CA ILE A 328 9.72 -2.44 -17.22
C ILE A 328 9.37 -1.06 -16.69
N TRP A 329 9.45 -0.86 -15.37
CA TRP A 329 9.44 0.46 -14.74
C TRP A 329 10.81 0.66 -14.11
N PRO A 330 11.60 1.65 -14.56
CA PRO A 330 12.85 2.06 -13.92
C PRO A 330 12.67 2.36 -12.43
N VAL A 331 13.77 2.58 -11.69
CA VAL A 331 13.64 2.88 -10.26
C VAL A 331 12.96 4.24 -10.10
N TYR A 332 11.93 4.32 -9.27
CA TYR A 332 11.27 5.59 -8.93
C TYR A 332 11.03 5.72 -7.43
N LEU A 333 10.97 6.96 -6.97
CA LEU A 333 10.85 7.29 -5.55
C LEU A 333 9.43 7.73 -5.20
N THR A 334 8.91 7.22 -4.09
CA THR A 334 7.60 7.62 -3.56
C THR A 334 7.68 7.81 -2.05
N ASN A 335 6.72 8.58 -1.52
CA ASN A 335 6.46 8.74 -0.10
C ASN A 335 7.71 8.90 0.80
N HIS A 336 8.48 9.99 0.61
CA HIS A 336 9.52 10.33 1.58
C HIS A 336 8.93 10.96 2.86
N THR A 337 9.65 10.77 3.95
CA THR A 337 9.43 11.42 5.24
C THR A 337 10.73 12.12 5.67
N GLU A 338 10.77 12.64 6.88
CA GLU A 338 11.98 13.16 7.50
C GLU A 338 13.03 12.06 7.69
N ASN A 339 12.64 10.78 7.79
CA ASN A 339 13.56 9.69 8.11
C ASN A 339 13.44 8.46 7.19
N SER A 340 12.69 8.57 6.09
CA SER A 340 12.50 7.48 5.15
C SER A 340 12.21 7.91 3.72
N VAL A 341 12.35 6.97 2.79
CA VAL A 341 11.84 7.03 1.40
C VAL A 341 11.50 5.63 0.93
N ILE A 342 10.59 5.50 -0.04
CA ILE A 342 10.29 4.22 -0.70
C ILE A 342 10.95 4.21 -2.07
N LEU A 343 11.76 3.17 -2.33
CA LEU A 343 12.26 2.84 -3.67
C LEU A 343 11.31 1.84 -4.30
N ASN A 344 10.94 2.10 -5.54
CA ASN A 344 10.00 1.29 -6.29
C ASN A 344 10.59 0.94 -7.65
N TRP A 345 10.23 -0.21 -8.20
CA TRP A 345 10.55 -0.58 -9.57
C TRP A 345 9.68 -1.75 -10.02
N LYS A 346 9.64 -1.98 -11.33
CA LYS A 346 9.05 -3.18 -11.93
C LYS A 346 10.01 -3.85 -12.88
N THR A 347 10.23 -5.15 -12.73
CA THR A 347 11.01 -5.98 -13.66
C THR A 347 10.10 -6.90 -14.46
N MET A 348 10.56 -7.27 -15.66
CA MET A 348 9.84 -8.18 -16.56
C MET A 348 9.60 -9.55 -15.91
N ILE A 349 10.57 -10.03 -15.14
CA ILE A 349 10.53 -11.27 -14.38
C ILE A 349 10.71 -10.94 -12.91
N ALA A 350 9.96 -11.64 -12.05
CA ALA A 350 10.09 -11.50 -10.60
C ALA A 350 11.55 -11.69 -10.15
N ALA A 351 12.10 -10.72 -9.41
CA ALA A 351 13.51 -10.69 -9.07
C ALA A 351 13.78 -10.22 -7.65
N THR A 352 14.90 -10.69 -7.10
CA THR A 352 15.49 -10.20 -5.86
C THR A 352 16.41 -9.01 -6.15
N ALA A 353 16.84 -8.30 -5.11
CA ALA A 353 17.76 -7.18 -5.26
C ALA A 353 18.63 -6.99 -4.01
N ASP A 354 19.80 -6.40 -4.19
CA ASP A 354 20.52 -5.72 -3.11
C ASP A 354 20.51 -4.22 -3.34
N ILE A 355 20.25 -3.47 -2.27
CA ILE A 355 20.24 -2.01 -2.28
C ILE A 355 21.33 -1.53 -1.34
N LYS A 356 22.25 -0.72 -1.85
CA LYS A 356 23.26 -0.04 -1.05
C LYS A 356 22.90 1.43 -0.95
N VAL A 357 22.99 1.98 0.25
CA VAL A 357 22.65 3.39 0.53
C VAL A 357 23.88 4.06 1.12
N TYR A 358 24.24 5.20 0.53
CA TYR A 358 25.41 5.98 0.89
C TYR A 358 25.00 7.37 1.36
N ASN A 359 25.69 7.88 2.37
CA ASN A 359 25.62 9.28 2.78
C ASN A 359 27.04 9.85 2.77
N ARG A 360 27.25 10.99 2.10
CA ARG A 360 28.58 11.63 1.98
C ARG A 360 29.70 10.69 1.50
N GLY A 361 29.34 9.75 0.63
CA GLY A 361 30.27 8.75 0.05
C GLY A 361 30.48 7.50 0.90
N GLU A 362 29.98 7.46 2.13
CA GLU A 362 30.12 6.29 3.02
C GLU A 362 28.90 5.37 2.91
N LEU A 363 29.13 4.06 2.83
CA LEU A 363 28.06 3.06 2.85
C LEU A 363 27.45 2.99 4.25
N ILE A 364 26.20 3.43 4.40
CA ILE A 364 25.50 3.45 5.69
C ILE A 364 24.53 2.29 5.86
N LYS A 365 24.07 1.68 4.76
CA LYS A 365 23.05 0.62 4.81
C LYS A 365 23.13 -0.29 3.59
N THR A 366 22.90 -1.58 3.82
CA THR A 366 22.63 -2.57 2.76
C THR A 366 21.31 -3.27 3.06
N ILE A 367 20.42 -3.32 2.08
CA ILE A 367 19.09 -3.95 2.18
C ILE A 367 19.04 -5.09 1.17
N TYR A 368 18.61 -6.27 1.61
CA TYR A 368 18.46 -7.44 0.74
C TYR A 368 16.98 -7.75 0.53
N VAL A 369 16.52 -7.57 -0.70
CA VAL A 369 15.17 -7.96 -1.14
C VAL A 369 15.21 -9.44 -1.49
N LYS A 370 14.86 -10.32 -0.55
CA LYS A 370 15.01 -11.78 -0.70
C LYS A 370 13.86 -12.45 -1.47
N ASN A 371 12.74 -11.77 -1.59
CA ASN A 371 11.51 -12.30 -2.16
C ASN A 371 11.35 -11.76 -3.59
N PRO A 372 11.41 -12.63 -4.61
CA PRO A 372 11.29 -12.19 -5.99
C PRO A 372 9.85 -11.78 -6.30
N MET A 373 9.66 -10.50 -6.62
CA MET A 373 8.39 -9.96 -7.12
C MET A 373 8.70 -9.15 -8.38
N THR A 374 7.70 -9.01 -9.27
CA THR A 374 7.84 -8.18 -10.48
C THR A 374 7.84 -6.72 -10.10
N ILE A 375 6.91 -6.27 -9.25
CA ILE A 375 6.88 -4.93 -8.66
C ILE A 375 7.46 -5.01 -7.25
N GLN A 376 8.31 -4.06 -6.88
CA GLN A 376 8.93 -3.98 -5.56
C GLN A 376 8.65 -2.60 -4.94
N HIS A 377 8.38 -2.58 -3.64
CA HIS A 377 8.35 -1.37 -2.81
C HIS A 377 9.25 -1.60 -1.61
N VAL A 378 10.36 -0.87 -1.53
CA VAL A 378 11.37 -1.09 -0.50
C VAL A 378 11.54 0.17 0.34
N PRO A 379 11.10 0.17 1.61
CA PRO A 379 11.33 1.29 2.49
C PRO A 379 12.80 1.36 2.92
N ILE A 380 13.43 2.50 2.69
CA ILE A 380 14.69 2.88 3.31
C ILE A 380 14.34 3.76 4.52
N THR A 381 14.53 3.26 5.73
CA THR A 381 14.17 3.95 6.98
C THR A 381 15.41 4.39 7.77
N GLY A 382 15.22 5.08 8.90
CA GLY A 382 16.31 5.45 9.82
C GLY A 382 17.30 6.43 9.20
N LEU A 383 16.82 7.30 8.31
CA LEU A 383 17.59 8.33 7.66
C LEU A 383 17.55 9.63 8.49
N VAL A 384 18.57 10.46 8.32
CA VAL A 384 18.63 11.80 8.91
C VAL A 384 17.82 12.78 8.06
N PRO A 385 17.00 13.67 8.66
CA PRO A 385 16.23 14.70 7.95
C PRO A 385 17.11 15.70 7.18
N GLY A 386 16.65 16.10 5.99
CA GLY A 386 17.28 17.12 5.13
C GLY A 386 18.60 16.71 4.47
N GLU A 387 19.05 15.47 4.66
CA GLU A 387 20.31 14.97 4.10
C GLU A 387 20.11 14.35 2.72
N LYS A 388 21.18 14.41 1.90
CA LYS A 388 21.23 13.75 0.59
C LYS A 388 21.80 12.33 0.73
N TYR A 389 21.23 11.41 -0.03
CA TYR A 389 21.66 10.03 -0.10
C TYR A 389 21.82 9.59 -1.55
N VAL A 390 22.80 8.74 -1.79
CA VAL A 390 22.95 8.01 -3.05
C VAL A 390 22.53 6.58 -2.80
N TYR A 391 21.79 5.98 -3.72
CA TYR A 391 21.44 4.57 -3.65
C TYR A 391 21.95 3.83 -4.89
N GLU A 392 22.22 2.55 -4.72
CA GLU A 392 22.54 1.61 -5.78
C GLU A 392 21.60 0.42 -5.65
N VAL A 393 20.76 0.19 -6.65
CA VAL A 393 19.91 -0.99 -6.77
C VAL A 393 20.56 -1.96 -7.74
N ASN A 394 20.95 -3.14 -7.24
CA ASN A 394 21.43 -4.23 -8.06
C ASN A 394 20.34 -5.31 -8.12
N ILE A 395 19.78 -5.53 -9.30
CA ILE A 395 18.80 -6.59 -9.50
C ILE A 395 19.53 -7.92 -9.63
N ASN A 396 19.34 -8.75 -8.63
CA ASN A 396 19.77 -10.13 -8.62
C ASN A 396 18.60 -10.96 -9.17
N ASN A 397 18.41 -10.95 -10.50
CA ASN A 397 17.51 -11.94 -11.09
C ASN A 397 18.26 -13.24 -11.22
N TYR A 398 17.68 -14.25 -10.60
CA TYR A 398 18.27 -15.55 -10.60
C TYR A 398 17.84 -16.40 -11.79
N PHE A 399 16.74 -16.05 -12.47
CA PHE A 399 16.10 -16.89 -13.50
C PHE A 399 16.74 -16.81 -14.88
N VAL A 400 17.22 -15.62 -15.21
CA VAL A 400 17.90 -15.23 -16.43
C VAL A 400 18.98 -14.23 -16.04
N PRO A 401 20.06 -14.07 -16.81
CA PRO A 401 21.05 -13.05 -16.52
C PRO A 401 20.41 -11.68 -16.28
N ALA A 402 20.73 -11.07 -15.15
CA ALA A 402 20.44 -9.67 -14.85
C ALA A 402 21.74 -8.99 -14.47
N ASN A 403 22.17 -8.07 -15.32
CA ASN A 403 23.22 -7.09 -15.01
C ASN A 403 22.57 -5.71 -14.98
N ILE A 404 21.53 -5.59 -14.16
CA ILE A 404 20.80 -4.32 -14.02
C ILE A 404 21.25 -3.67 -12.73
N LYS A 405 21.92 -2.53 -12.90
CA LYS A 405 22.38 -1.67 -11.83
C LYS A 405 21.85 -0.28 -12.10
N THR A 406 21.10 0.27 -11.15
CA THR A 406 20.67 1.66 -11.17
C THR A 406 21.30 2.39 -9.99
N VAL A 407 21.82 3.58 -10.26
CA VAL A 407 22.32 4.49 -9.24
C VAL A 407 21.49 5.76 -9.31
N GLY A 408 20.93 6.19 -8.20
CA GLY A 408 20.18 7.42 -8.09
C GLY A 408 20.48 8.14 -6.78
N GLU A 409 19.83 9.28 -6.59
CA GLU A 409 19.99 10.07 -5.37
C GLU A 409 18.65 10.62 -4.91
N PHE A 410 18.54 10.92 -3.63
CA PHE A 410 17.37 11.59 -3.08
C PHE A 410 17.75 12.44 -1.87
N LYS A 411 16.85 13.34 -1.49
CA LYS A 411 16.93 14.12 -0.25
C LYS A 411 15.74 13.76 0.64
N THR A 412 15.99 13.50 1.92
CA THR A 412 14.91 13.34 2.92
C THR A 412 14.26 14.68 3.20
N LYS A 413 13.00 14.68 3.67
CA LYS A 413 12.34 15.93 4.06
C LYS A 413 13.16 16.64 5.13
N SER A 414 13.33 17.94 4.95
CA SER A 414 13.93 18.81 5.97
C SER A 414 12.90 19.08 7.07
N LEU A 415 13.34 19.43 8.27
CA LEU A 415 12.43 19.75 9.39
C LEU A 415 11.64 21.06 9.17
N ASN A 416 12.14 21.94 8.31
CA ASN A 416 11.47 23.16 7.88
C ASN A 416 11.39 23.19 6.35
N GLU A 417 10.51 24.03 5.82
CA GLU A 417 10.24 24.19 4.39
C GLU A 417 11.20 25.17 3.68
N ASP A 418 12.24 25.67 4.36
CA ASP A 418 13.12 26.70 3.81
C ASP A 418 13.88 26.19 2.58
N ASN A 419 13.76 26.93 1.46
CA ASN A 419 14.33 26.57 0.16
C ASN A 419 13.78 25.27 -0.45
N LEU A 420 12.62 24.78 0.02
CA LEU A 420 11.94 23.68 -0.63
C LEU A 420 11.60 24.07 -2.08
N ILE A 421 11.94 23.19 -3.02
CA ILE A 421 11.55 23.29 -4.43
C ILE A 421 10.70 22.06 -4.77
N PHE A 422 9.53 22.28 -5.36
CA PHE A 422 8.69 21.20 -5.88
C PHE A 422 8.04 21.59 -7.20
N ALA A 423 7.69 20.59 -8.01
CA ALA A 423 7.01 20.82 -9.29
C ALA A 423 5.55 20.33 -9.27
N VAL A 424 4.70 20.95 -10.09
CA VAL A 424 3.31 20.54 -10.32
C VAL A 424 3.04 20.51 -11.82
N TYR A 425 2.44 19.43 -12.31
CA TYR A 425 1.99 19.27 -13.70
C TYR A 425 0.92 18.17 -13.77
N GLY A 426 0.27 17.92 -14.90
CA GLY A 426 -0.73 16.85 -15.03
C GLY A 426 -1.10 16.55 -16.46
N ASP A 427 -1.97 15.56 -16.65
CA ASP A 427 -2.55 15.20 -17.94
C ASP A 427 -1.48 14.76 -18.94
N THR A 428 -0.89 13.60 -18.67
CA THR A 428 0.33 13.08 -19.35
C THR A 428 0.05 11.92 -20.31
N ARG A 429 -1.20 11.47 -20.35
CA ARG A 429 -1.63 10.14 -20.83
C ARG A 429 -1.37 9.74 -22.28
N THR A 430 -1.14 10.67 -23.22
CA THR A 430 -1.23 10.36 -24.67
C THR A 430 0.08 10.52 -25.45
N TYR A 431 0.68 11.72 -25.49
CA TYR A 431 1.87 11.96 -26.31
C TYR A 431 3.14 11.71 -25.52
N HIS A 432 3.57 10.44 -25.44
CA HIS A 432 4.69 9.99 -24.61
C HIS A 432 5.98 10.81 -24.79
N GLU A 433 6.39 11.11 -26.03
CA GLU A 433 7.60 11.92 -26.29
C GLU A 433 7.47 13.38 -25.81
N LEU A 434 6.26 13.94 -25.84
CA LEU A 434 5.98 15.29 -25.33
C LEU A 434 5.91 15.30 -23.81
N HIS A 435 5.32 14.27 -23.22
CA HIS A 435 5.37 14.03 -21.77
C HIS A 435 6.81 13.93 -21.27
N LYS A 436 7.62 13.10 -21.94
CA LYS A 436 9.04 12.97 -21.64
C LYS A 436 9.79 14.30 -21.72
N MET A 437 9.52 15.10 -22.74
CA MET A 437 10.11 16.43 -22.88
C MET A 437 9.79 17.31 -21.67
N VAL A 438 8.53 17.34 -21.21
CA VAL A 438 8.13 18.08 -20.00
C VAL A 438 8.89 17.56 -18.78
N CYS A 439 8.95 16.24 -18.57
CA CYS A 439 9.67 15.63 -17.46
C CYS A 439 11.18 15.93 -17.47
N ASP A 440 11.80 15.92 -18.65
CA ASP A 440 13.24 16.22 -18.81
C ASP A 440 13.54 17.70 -18.47
N GLU A 441 12.63 18.64 -18.75
CA GLU A 441 12.78 20.04 -18.29
C GLU A 441 12.57 20.18 -16.78
N ILE A 442 11.55 19.53 -16.21
CA ILE A 442 11.34 19.52 -14.75
C ILE A 442 12.57 18.95 -14.03
N ALA A 443 13.19 17.90 -14.57
CA ALA A 443 14.36 17.26 -13.95
C ALA A 443 15.57 18.22 -13.84
N LYS A 444 15.68 19.23 -14.72
CA LYS A 444 16.74 20.25 -14.66
C LYS A 444 16.57 21.21 -13.49
N GLU A 445 15.34 21.40 -13.02
CA GLU A 445 15.03 22.24 -11.84
C GLU A 445 15.41 21.55 -10.51
N ASN A 446 15.69 20.24 -10.55
CA ASN A 446 16.04 19.40 -9.41
C ASN A 446 15.06 19.57 -8.22
N PRO A 447 13.75 19.38 -8.43
CA PRO A 447 12.77 19.48 -7.35
C PRO A 447 12.94 18.35 -6.33
N GLU A 448 12.60 18.61 -5.06
CA GLU A 448 12.61 17.55 -4.03
C GLU A 448 11.49 16.52 -4.27
N PHE A 449 10.36 16.99 -4.79
CA PHE A 449 9.25 16.15 -5.19
C PHE A 449 8.43 16.78 -6.32
N VAL A 450 7.67 15.96 -7.02
CA VAL A 450 6.76 16.34 -8.10
C VAL A 450 5.35 15.89 -7.76
N ILE A 451 4.40 16.76 -8.02
CA ILE A 451 2.97 16.48 -7.91
C ILE A 451 2.39 16.34 -9.31
N ASN A 452 1.74 15.21 -9.57
CA ASN A 452 0.96 15.00 -10.79
C ASN A 452 -0.54 15.10 -10.46
N VAL A 453 -1.27 16.01 -11.12
CA VAL A 453 -2.68 16.31 -10.85
C VAL A 453 -3.70 15.41 -11.57
N GLY A 454 -3.28 14.21 -11.99
CA GLY A 454 -4.17 13.16 -12.53
C GLY A 454 -4.04 12.97 -14.04
N ASP A 455 -4.74 11.94 -14.55
CA ASP A 455 -4.68 11.49 -15.95
C ASP A 455 -3.23 11.16 -16.38
N LEU A 456 -2.62 10.28 -15.60
CA LEU A 456 -1.25 9.80 -15.81
C LEU A 456 -1.18 8.96 -17.09
N VAL A 457 -2.20 8.14 -17.32
CA VAL A 457 -2.28 7.13 -18.39
C VAL A 457 -3.62 7.20 -19.12
N GLU A 458 -3.68 6.72 -20.36
CA GLU A 458 -4.91 6.82 -21.17
C GLU A 458 -6.00 5.87 -20.65
N LYS A 459 -5.61 4.67 -20.23
CA LYS A 459 -6.51 3.68 -19.63
C LYS A 459 -5.85 3.09 -18.39
N GLY A 460 -6.31 3.51 -17.22
CA GLY A 460 -5.79 3.03 -15.94
C GLY A 460 -5.84 1.51 -15.75
N ASP A 461 -6.76 0.81 -16.41
CA ASP A 461 -6.92 -0.64 -16.41
C ASP A 461 -6.12 -1.36 -17.52
N TYR A 462 -5.27 -0.64 -18.27
CA TYR A 462 -4.42 -1.19 -19.33
C TYR A 462 -2.94 -1.03 -18.97
N LEU A 463 -2.29 -2.16 -18.63
CA LEU A 463 -0.92 -2.17 -18.12
C LEU A 463 0.14 -1.56 -19.06
N PRO A 464 0.07 -1.71 -20.40
CA PRO A 464 1.04 -1.08 -21.30
C PRO A 464 1.09 0.45 -21.20
N ASP A 465 -0.02 1.13 -20.91
CA ASP A 465 0.01 2.59 -20.74
C ASP A 465 0.84 2.98 -19.50
N TRP A 466 0.80 2.17 -18.44
CA TRP A 466 1.67 2.35 -17.27
C TRP A 466 3.13 2.10 -17.59
N ASP A 467 3.43 1.09 -18.41
CA ASP A 467 4.80 0.81 -18.86
C ASP A 467 5.37 2.00 -19.65
N HIS A 468 4.57 2.64 -20.52
CA HIS A 468 4.96 3.90 -21.17
C HIS A 468 5.18 5.03 -20.17
N PHE A 469 4.19 5.32 -19.32
CA PHE A 469 4.27 6.39 -18.32
C PHE A 469 5.55 6.31 -17.46
N PHE A 470 5.89 5.13 -16.94
CA PHE A 470 7.09 4.97 -16.10
C PHE A 470 8.40 5.10 -16.87
N ASN A 471 8.42 4.79 -18.17
CA ASN A 471 9.58 5.05 -19.02
C ASN A 471 9.78 6.56 -19.21
N GLU A 472 8.70 7.31 -19.46
CA GLU A 472 8.80 8.74 -19.74
C GLU A 472 9.23 9.57 -18.52
N ILE A 473 8.80 9.18 -17.31
CA ILE A 473 9.19 9.89 -16.08
C ILE A 473 10.55 9.47 -15.51
N SER A 474 11.23 8.46 -16.08
CA SER A 474 12.39 7.79 -15.47
C SER A 474 13.48 8.77 -14.98
N ASN A 475 13.92 9.70 -15.83
CA ASN A 475 14.92 10.72 -15.51
C ASN A 475 14.53 11.61 -14.32
N LEU A 476 13.23 11.84 -14.14
CA LEU A 476 12.67 12.69 -13.09
C LEU A 476 12.45 11.90 -11.80
N ALA A 477 11.84 10.73 -11.91
CA ALA A 477 11.38 9.92 -10.78
C ALA A 477 12.50 9.16 -10.07
N GLU A 478 13.66 8.99 -10.71
CA GLU A 478 14.90 8.48 -10.07
C GLU A 478 15.51 9.46 -9.05
N LYS A 479 15.15 10.75 -9.11
CA LYS A 479 15.73 11.80 -8.26
C LYS A 479 14.72 12.54 -7.40
N SER A 480 13.49 12.67 -7.91
CA SER A 480 12.42 13.42 -7.28
C SER A 480 11.33 12.45 -6.81
N VAL A 481 10.83 12.68 -5.60
CA VAL A 481 9.72 11.86 -5.09
C VAL A 481 8.43 12.19 -5.84
N TYR A 482 7.70 11.18 -6.27
CA TYR A 482 6.49 11.35 -7.08
C TYR A 482 5.21 11.23 -6.22
N TYR A 483 4.33 12.23 -6.32
CA TYR A 483 3.03 12.29 -5.63
C TYR A 483 1.90 12.49 -6.66
N PRO A 484 1.29 11.41 -7.15
CA PRO A 484 0.16 11.47 -8.08
C PRO A 484 -1.19 11.54 -7.36
N LEU A 485 -2.22 12.02 -8.05
CA LEU A 485 -3.62 11.79 -7.67
C LEU A 485 -4.40 11.15 -8.82
N LEU A 486 -5.62 10.71 -8.55
CA LEU A 486 -6.48 10.07 -9.56
C LEU A 486 -7.18 11.10 -10.44
N GLY A 487 -6.99 10.99 -11.75
CA GLY A 487 -7.88 11.54 -12.77
C GLY A 487 -8.97 10.56 -13.17
N ASN A 488 -9.80 10.95 -14.14
CA ASN A 488 -10.87 10.08 -14.64
C ASN A 488 -10.33 8.94 -15.51
N HIS A 489 -9.17 9.11 -16.15
CA HIS A 489 -8.56 8.06 -16.98
C HIS A 489 -7.92 6.93 -16.15
N GLU A 490 -7.54 7.17 -14.89
CA GLU A 490 -7.08 6.10 -14.00
C GLU A 490 -8.19 5.09 -13.68
N ARG A 491 -9.48 5.47 -13.83
CA ARG A 491 -10.66 4.60 -13.59
C ARG A 491 -10.68 3.92 -12.22
N ASN A 492 -10.00 4.52 -11.24
CA ASN A 492 -9.79 3.92 -9.92
C ASN A 492 -9.21 2.49 -10.01
N SER A 493 -8.34 2.27 -11.01
CA SER A 493 -7.71 1.00 -11.30
C SER A 493 -6.78 0.56 -10.18
N THR A 494 -6.70 -0.74 -9.99
CA THR A 494 -5.78 -1.41 -9.07
C THR A 494 -4.32 -1.10 -9.40
N TYR A 495 -3.98 -0.92 -10.68
CA TYR A 495 -2.60 -0.63 -11.11
C TYR A 495 -2.06 0.69 -10.56
N TYR A 496 -2.89 1.72 -10.38
CA TYR A 496 -2.46 2.95 -9.70
C TYR A 496 -1.97 2.65 -8.28
N TYR A 497 -2.74 1.83 -7.56
CA TYR A 497 -2.42 1.47 -6.18
C TYR A 497 -1.29 0.45 -6.08
N GLU A 498 -1.07 -0.40 -7.08
CA GLU A 498 0.11 -1.26 -7.16
C GLU A 498 1.36 -0.46 -7.52
N ALA A 499 1.24 0.56 -8.36
CA ALA A 499 2.36 1.35 -8.81
C ALA A 499 2.88 2.29 -7.72
N PHE A 500 2.00 2.88 -6.91
CA PHE A 500 2.41 3.90 -5.95
C PHE A 500 2.22 3.50 -4.48
N TYR A 501 3.32 3.61 -3.74
CA TYR A 501 3.31 3.67 -2.28
C TYR A 501 3.14 5.12 -1.84
N LEU A 502 1.98 5.48 -1.29
CA LEU A 502 1.62 6.87 -1.01
C LEU A 502 1.51 7.11 0.50
N PRO A 503 1.51 8.38 0.95
CA PRO A 503 1.16 8.71 2.33
C PRO A 503 -0.18 8.12 2.73
N GLN A 504 -0.31 7.75 3.99
CA GLN A 504 -1.58 7.23 4.51
C GLN A 504 -2.65 8.32 4.48
N GLY A 505 -3.81 7.97 3.97
CA GLY A 505 -4.98 8.82 3.83
C GLY A 505 -6.25 8.03 4.15
N SER A 506 -7.21 8.05 3.25
CA SER A 506 -8.43 7.24 3.38
C SER A 506 -8.99 6.89 1.99
N GLY A 507 -10.20 6.32 1.95
CA GLY A 507 -10.80 5.76 0.74
C GLY A 507 -10.23 4.38 0.39
N ASP A 508 -10.24 4.05 -0.90
CA ASP A 508 -9.70 2.77 -1.36
C ASP A 508 -8.22 2.66 -0.98
N TYR A 509 -7.86 1.52 -0.41
CA TYR A 509 -6.48 1.19 -0.04
C TYR A 509 -5.76 2.19 0.89
N ASP A 510 -6.54 3.00 1.64
CA ASP A 510 -6.07 4.10 2.49
C ASP A 510 -5.16 5.10 1.78
N LYS A 511 -5.29 5.22 0.46
CA LYS A 511 -4.44 6.09 -0.36
C LYS A 511 -5.11 6.67 -1.61
N ARG A 512 -6.44 6.54 -1.70
CA ARG A 512 -7.25 7.15 -2.77
C ARG A 512 -7.23 8.67 -2.70
N TRP A 513 -7.38 9.20 -1.49
CA TRP A 513 -7.07 10.59 -1.14
C TRP A 513 -6.19 10.59 0.10
N TYR A 514 -5.23 11.51 0.14
CA TYR A 514 -4.17 11.48 1.15
C TYR A 514 -3.61 12.88 1.39
N SER A 515 -2.74 13.00 2.39
CA SER A 515 -2.05 14.25 2.68
C SER A 515 -0.67 13.99 3.24
N PHE A 516 0.20 14.98 3.14
CA PHE A 516 1.44 14.99 3.89
C PHE A 516 1.80 16.41 4.30
N LYS A 517 2.65 16.50 5.32
CA LYS A 517 3.24 17.77 5.75
C LYS A 517 4.67 17.91 5.26
N TYR A 518 5.08 19.14 5.06
CA TYR A 518 6.48 19.54 4.92
C TYR A 518 6.64 20.87 5.69
N GLY A 519 7.27 20.81 6.86
CA GLY A 519 7.32 21.97 7.77
C GLY A 519 5.92 22.50 8.10
N LYS A 520 5.65 23.78 7.82
CA LYS A 520 4.33 24.41 8.02
C LYS A 520 3.33 24.21 6.88
N LEU A 521 3.75 23.57 5.78
CA LEU A 521 2.91 23.32 4.63
C LEU A 521 2.16 22.00 4.80
N LEU A 522 0.87 22.01 4.43
CA LEU A 522 0.03 20.82 4.31
C LEU A 522 -0.39 20.66 2.85
N PHE A 523 0.04 19.56 2.24
CA PHE A 523 -0.33 19.16 0.89
C PHE A 523 -1.48 18.16 0.98
N VAL A 524 -2.61 18.46 0.33
CA VAL A 524 -3.84 17.66 0.42
C VAL A 524 -4.30 17.24 -0.95
N PHE A 525 -4.40 15.94 -1.18
CA PHE A 525 -4.76 15.32 -2.44
C PHE A 525 -6.16 14.73 -2.29
N LEU A 526 -7.09 15.25 -3.08
CA LEU A 526 -8.49 14.84 -3.09
C LEU A 526 -8.81 14.10 -4.39
N ASP A 527 -9.73 13.15 -4.32
CA ASP A 527 -10.25 12.46 -5.48
C ASP A 527 -11.60 13.07 -5.88
N SER A 528 -11.57 13.90 -6.93
CA SER A 528 -12.76 14.50 -7.55
C SER A 528 -13.71 13.48 -8.18
N ASN A 529 -13.27 12.26 -8.49
CA ASN A 529 -14.15 11.20 -9.01
C ASN A 529 -15.06 10.60 -7.94
N ALA A 530 -14.74 10.80 -6.65
CA ALA A 530 -15.48 10.22 -5.53
C ALA A 530 -16.92 10.78 -5.39
N ILE A 531 -17.22 11.93 -5.99
CA ILE A 531 -18.57 12.52 -6.02
C ILE A 531 -19.59 11.66 -6.76
N GLY A 532 -19.15 10.67 -7.55
CA GLY A 532 -20.04 9.74 -8.23
C GLY A 532 -20.89 8.88 -7.28
N THR A 533 -20.57 8.84 -5.97
CA THR A 533 -21.41 8.18 -4.96
C THR A 533 -21.47 8.98 -3.67
N LYS A 534 -22.68 9.10 -3.08
CA LYS A 534 -22.87 9.85 -1.82
C LYS A 534 -22.01 9.32 -0.66
N GLN A 535 -21.81 8.01 -0.60
CA GLN A 535 -21.01 7.38 0.45
C GLN A 535 -19.53 7.81 0.41
N LEU A 536 -18.92 7.80 -0.77
CA LEU A 536 -17.51 8.19 -0.92
C LEU A 536 -17.33 9.70 -0.75
N GLU A 537 -18.28 10.50 -1.25
CA GLU A 537 -18.32 11.95 -1.02
C GLU A 537 -18.35 12.27 0.47
N ASP A 538 -19.28 11.69 1.23
CA ASP A 538 -19.42 11.95 2.67
C ASP A 538 -18.18 11.49 3.45
N ALA A 539 -17.59 10.34 3.06
CA ALA A 539 -16.37 9.84 3.67
C ALA A 539 -15.18 10.79 3.45
N GLN A 540 -14.99 11.27 2.22
CA GLN A 540 -13.90 12.19 1.89
C GLN A 540 -14.11 13.56 2.53
N LEU A 541 -15.35 14.08 2.56
CA LEU A 541 -15.68 15.35 3.20
C LEU A 541 -15.45 15.30 4.71
N LYS A 542 -15.83 14.19 5.36
CA LYS A 542 -15.56 13.96 6.78
C LYS A 542 -14.06 13.94 7.06
N TRP A 543 -13.31 13.13 6.30
CA TRP A 543 -11.87 13.03 6.42
C TRP A 543 -11.18 14.39 6.27
N LEU A 544 -11.60 15.19 5.27
CA LEU A 544 -11.03 16.50 5.01
C LEU A 544 -11.30 17.51 6.14
N LYS A 545 -12.51 17.49 6.70
CA LYS A 545 -12.85 18.32 7.88
C LYS A 545 -11.98 17.98 9.07
N GLU A 546 -11.81 16.70 9.36
CA GLU A 546 -10.95 16.21 10.47
C GLU A 546 -9.48 16.58 10.23
N LEU A 547 -8.99 16.41 9.00
CA LEU A 547 -7.63 16.78 8.61
C LEU A 547 -7.37 18.27 8.81
N PHE A 548 -8.27 19.13 8.35
CA PHE A 548 -8.13 20.58 8.49
C PHE A 548 -8.24 21.05 9.93
N GLU A 549 -9.15 20.47 10.72
CA GLU A 549 -9.27 20.75 12.16
C GLU A 549 -8.00 20.39 12.92
N LYS A 550 -7.36 19.25 12.58
CA LYS A 550 -6.08 18.84 13.17
C LYS A 550 -4.90 19.73 12.75
N ASN A 551 -5.00 20.40 11.60
CA ASN A 551 -3.91 21.17 11.00
C ASN A 551 -4.28 22.67 10.80
N LYS A 552 -5.02 23.27 11.73
CA LYS A 552 -5.47 24.67 11.64
C LYS A 552 -4.33 25.65 11.36
N ASN A 553 -3.19 25.45 12.01
CA ASN A 553 -2.02 26.35 11.96
C ASN A 553 -1.03 26.05 10.81
N THR A 554 -1.49 25.40 9.73
CA THR A 554 -0.68 25.13 8.53
C THR A 554 -1.19 25.91 7.34
N THR A 555 -0.28 26.24 6.42
CA THR A 555 -0.62 26.74 5.08
C THR A 555 -0.99 25.56 4.19
N LYS A 556 -2.17 25.60 3.57
CA LYS A 556 -2.76 24.45 2.88
C LYS A 556 -2.73 24.66 1.37
N LEU A 557 -2.20 23.65 0.68
CA LEU A 557 -2.23 23.50 -0.78
C LEU A 557 -3.09 22.28 -1.09
N VAL A 558 -4.12 22.45 -1.91
CA VAL A 558 -5.06 21.38 -2.26
C VAL A 558 -4.91 21.00 -3.73
N PHE A 559 -4.98 19.71 -4.03
CA PHE A 559 -4.80 19.14 -5.35
C PHE A 559 -5.96 18.19 -5.64
N PHE A 560 -6.62 18.33 -6.79
CA PHE A 560 -7.62 17.37 -7.30
C PHE A 560 -7.73 17.50 -8.81
N HIS A 561 -8.30 16.52 -9.50
CA HIS A 561 -8.22 16.49 -10.95
C HIS A 561 -9.14 17.51 -11.65
N HIS A 562 -10.46 17.45 -11.41
CA HIS A 562 -11.45 18.28 -12.14
C HIS A 562 -11.61 19.68 -11.52
N PRO A 563 -11.35 20.78 -12.24
CA PRO A 563 -11.42 22.14 -11.69
C PRO A 563 -12.86 22.60 -11.39
N PHE A 564 -13.04 23.65 -10.58
CA PHE A 564 -14.37 24.25 -10.35
C PHE A 564 -14.86 25.09 -11.53
N TRP A 565 -13.93 25.76 -12.21
CA TRP A 565 -14.17 26.67 -13.32
C TRP A 565 -13.10 26.43 -14.36
N ASN A 566 -13.44 26.62 -15.64
CA ASN A 566 -12.51 26.58 -16.75
C ASN A 566 -13.06 27.40 -17.93
N ASN A 567 -12.20 27.65 -18.92
CA ASN A 567 -12.55 28.39 -20.12
C ASN A 567 -12.51 27.57 -21.42
N ALA A 568 -12.45 26.25 -21.37
CA ALA A 568 -12.41 25.43 -22.59
C ALA A 568 -13.76 25.51 -23.35
N VAL A 569 -13.72 25.41 -24.69
CA VAL A 569 -14.88 25.67 -25.57
C VAL A 569 -15.99 24.65 -25.37
N ASP A 570 -15.64 23.37 -25.25
CA ASP A 570 -16.59 22.24 -25.21
C ASP A 570 -16.76 21.64 -23.80
N TYR A 571 -16.38 22.38 -22.76
CA TYR A 571 -16.26 21.83 -21.42
C TYR A 571 -17.17 22.54 -20.40
N TYR A 572 -18.28 21.89 -20.03
CA TYR A 572 -19.07 22.23 -18.84
C TYR A 572 -19.74 20.98 -18.27
N SER A 573 -19.23 20.47 -17.14
CA SER A 573 -19.89 19.35 -16.45
C SER A 573 -20.67 19.85 -15.22
N THR A 574 -21.86 19.31 -14.99
CA THR A 574 -22.66 19.56 -13.78
C THR A 574 -21.95 19.09 -12.50
N SER A 575 -21.00 18.16 -12.61
CA SER A 575 -20.16 17.64 -11.53
C SER A 575 -19.21 18.69 -10.93
N GLU A 576 -18.61 19.55 -11.75
CA GLU A 576 -17.65 20.56 -11.27
C GLU A 576 -18.32 21.63 -10.40
N ARG A 577 -19.55 22.00 -10.74
CA ARG A 577 -20.36 22.90 -9.92
C ARG A 577 -20.68 22.29 -8.55
N HIS A 578 -21.01 21.00 -8.52
CA HIS A 578 -21.24 20.28 -7.26
C HIS A 578 -19.96 20.24 -6.40
N LEU A 579 -18.79 20.03 -7.01
CA LEU A 579 -17.49 20.11 -6.34
C LEU A 579 -17.26 21.49 -5.68
N GLU A 580 -17.56 22.58 -6.39
CA GLU A 580 -17.48 23.94 -5.84
C GLU A 580 -18.36 24.07 -4.58
N GLU A 581 -19.62 23.60 -4.66
CA GLU A 581 -20.59 23.71 -3.57
C GLU A 581 -20.14 22.99 -2.29
N ILE A 582 -19.55 21.79 -2.43
CA ILE A 582 -19.15 20.96 -1.28
C ILE A 582 -17.80 21.34 -0.68
N TRP A 583 -16.85 21.84 -1.47
CA TRP A 583 -15.47 22.05 -1.02
C TRP A 583 -15.07 23.51 -0.87
N ARG A 584 -15.58 24.44 -1.68
CA ARG A 584 -15.11 25.84 -1.65
C ARG A 584 -15.32 26.48 -0.28
N THR A 585 -16.50 26.30 0.32
CA THR A 585 -16.81 26.86 1.65
C THR A 585 -15.88 26.32 2.72
N LEU A 586 -15.44 25.06 2.59
CA LEU A 586 -14.45 24.46 3.48
C LEU A 586 -13.07 25.06 3.25
N PHE A 587 -12.65 25.24 1.99
CA PHE A 587 -11.38 25.86 1.64
C PHE A 587 -11.26 27.28 2.20
N GLU A 588 -12.33 28.07 2.07
CA GLU A 588 -12.44 29.42 2.65
C GLU A 588 -12.36 29.38 4.18
N LYS A 589 -13.14 28.50 4.83
CA LYS A 589 -13.16 28.38 6.30
C LYS A 589 -11.78 28.05 6.89
N TYR A 590 -11.00 27.19 6.24
CA TYR A 590 -9.71 26.74 6.75
C TYR A 590 -8.50 27.43 6.11
N ASP A 591 -8.76 28.51 5.34
CA ASP A 591 -7.78 29.38 4.73
C ASP A 591 -6.78 28.62 3.83
N VAL A 592 -7.33 27.82 2.92
CA VAL A 592 -6.57 27.23 1.79
C VAL A 592 -6.04 28.36 0.92
N LYS A 593 -4.77 28.28 0.52
CA LYS A 593 -4.10 29.37 -0.21
C LYS A 593 -4.06 29.15 -1.71
N ALA A 594 -3.83 27.91 -2.13
CA ALA A 594 -3.85 27.55 -3.53
C ALA A 594 -4.44 26.16 -3.75
N VAL A 595 -5.11 26.02 -4.89
CA VAL A 595 -5.73 24.82 -5.40
C VAL A 595 -5.17 24.53 -6.79
N PHE A 596 -4.79 23.28 -7.06
CA PHE A 596 -4.23 22.87 -8.35
C PHE A 596 -5.03 21.73 -8.96
N ASN A 597 -5.27 21.84 -10.26
CA ASN A 597 -6.11 20.98 -11.06
C ASN A 597 -5.46 20.61 -12.39
N GLY A 598 -5.91 19.49 -12.95
CA GLY A 598 -5.59 19.06 -14.31
C GLY A 598 -6.84 19.11 -15.16
N HIS A 599 -7.08 18.03 -15.90
CA HIS A 599 -8.27 17.69 -16.66
C HIS A 599 -8.52 18.54 -17.91
N VAL A 600 -8.44 19.86 -17.76
CA VAL A 600 -8.50 20.80 -18.87
C VAL A 600 -7.07 21.00 -19.37
N HIS A 601 -6.83 20.63 -20.63
CA HIS A 601 -5.47 20.53 -21.18
C HIS A 601 -4.91 21.91 -21.62
N SER A 602 -4.87 22.85 -20.68
CA SER A 602 -4.38 24.22 -20.85
C SER A 602 -3.77 24.73 -19.53
N TYR A 603 -3.24 25.96 -19.55
CA TYR A 603 -2.91 26.69 -18.33
C TYR A 603 -3.99 27.74 -18.04
N GLU A 604 -4.56 27.71 -16.84
CA GLU A 604 -5.44 28.78 -16.35
C GLU A 604 -5.17 29.09 -14.87
N ARG A 605 -5.32 30.36 -14.49
CA ARG A 605 -5.31 30.79 -13.10
C ARG A 605 -6.51 31.66 -12.80
N HIS A 606 -7.25 31.27 -11.78
CA HIS A 606 -8.39 31.98 -11.25
C HIS A 606 -8.11 32.44 -9.82
N GLU A 607 -8.84 33.46 -9.37
CA GLU A 607 -8.81 33.92 -7.99
C GLU A 607 -10.24 34.18 -7.49
N LYS A 608 -10.56 33.66 -6.30
CA LYS A 608 -11.84 33.91 -5.64
C LYS A 608 -11.64 33.93 -4.14
N ASN A 609 -12.12 34.98 -3.48
CA ASN A 609 -12.07 35.15 -2.02
C ASN A 609 -10.66 34.96 -1.41
N GLY A 610 -9.62 35.39 -2.13
CA GLY A 610 -8.21 35.28 -1.68
C GLY A 610 -7.59 33.88 -1.81
N ILE A 611 -8.27 32.96 -2.51
CA ILE A 611 -7.76 31.63 -2.85
C ILE A 611 -7.41 31.60 -4.35
N ILE A 612 -6.21 31.11 -4.68
CA ILE A 612 -5.76 30.92 -6.06
C ILE A 612 -6.16 29.52 -6.53
N TYR A 613 -6.71 29.41 -7.72
CA TYR A 613 -7.04 28.14 -8.37
C TYR A 613 -6.28 28.04 -9.68
N VAL A 614 -5.60 26.93 -9.92
CA VAL A 614 -4.70 26.78 -11.07
C VAL A 614 -5.02 25.49 -11.81
N ILE A 615 -5.29 25.60 -13.10
CA ILE A 615 -5.35 24.48 -14.04
C ILE A 615 -3.97 24.36 -14.70
N THR A 616 -3.40 23.15 -14.70
CA THR A 616 -2.07 22.87 -15.24
C THR A 616 -2.02 21.56 -16.05
N GLY A 617 -2.97 21.37 -16.97
CA GLY A 617 -3.10 20.14 -17.77
C GLY A 617 -2.23 20.08 -19.03
N GLY A 618 -1.08 20.75 -19.03
CA GLY A 618 -0.16 20.81 -20.17
C GLY A 618 0.97 19.78 -20.16
N GLY A 619 0.80 18.65 -19.48
CA GLY A 619 1.90 17.72 -19.18
C GLY A 619 2.21 16.70 -20.27
N GLY A 620 1.38 16.53 -21.30
CA GLY A 620 1.64 15.59 -22.40
C GLY A 620 0.39 15.06 -23.14
N ALA A 621 -0.82 15.36 -22.66
CA ALA A 621 -2.05 15.08 -23.38
C ALA A 621 -2.30 16.11 -24.52
N PRO A 622 -3.23 15.83 -25.46
CA PRO A 622 -3.55 16.77 -26.54
C PRO A 622 -4.12 18.08 -25.98
N LEU A 623 -3.47 19.20 -26.27
CA LEU A 623 -3.83 20.49 -25.66
C LEU A 623 -5.06 21.13 -26.27
N GLU A 624 -5.77 21.89 -25.44
CA GLU A 624 -6.75 22.86 -25.89
C GLU A 624 -6.04 24.04 -26.57
N VAL A 625 -6.51 24.45 -27.74
CA VAL A 625 -5.93 25.56 -28.53
C VAL A 625 -6.81 26.81 -28.60
N GLU A 626 -8.03 26.71 -28.08
CA GLU A 626 -9.01 27.79 -28.05
C GLU A 626 -9.81 27.76 -26.74
N HIS A 627 -10.30 28.92 -26.33
CA HIS A 627 -11.14 29.08 -25.15
C HIS A 627 -12.48 29.69 -25.55
N LYS A 628 -13.50 29.52 -24.71
CA LYS A 628 -14.82 30.12 -24.89
C LYS A 628 -14.72 31.65 -24.97
N LYS A 629 -15.68 32.26 -25.67
CA LYS A 629 -15.72 33.71 -25.89
C LYS A 629 -15.96 34.50 -24.60
N ASP A 630 -16.89 34.04 -23.78
CA ASP A 630 -17.26 34.68 -22.51
C ASP A 630 -16.47 34.02 -21.38
N ILE A 631 -15.36 34.65 -20.97
CA ILE A 631 -14.41 34.12 -19.99
C ILE A 631 -14.99 34.15 -18.57
N GLU A 632 -14.65 33.15 -17.75
CA GLU A 632 -15.04 33.07 -16.34
C GLU A 632 -14.59 34.33 -15.56
N PRO A 633 -15.48 34.98 -14.79
CA PRO A 633 -15.16 36.24 -14.10
C PRO A 633 -14.01 36.14 -13.08
N THR A 634 -13.72 34.94 -12.59
CA THR A 634 -12.63 34.67 -11.64
C THR A 634 -11.28 34.54 -12.33
N THR A 635 -11.23 34.47 -13.66
CA THR A 635 -10.00 34.24 -14.43
C THR A 635 -9.07 35.44 -14.33
N VAL A 636 -7.82 35.18 -13.95
CA VAL A 636 -6.73 36.16 -13.87
C VAL A 636 -5.75 35.97 -15.02
N LYS A 637 -5.48 34.73 -15.41
CA LYS A 637 -4.54 34.39 -16.49
C LYS A 637 -5.00 33.11 -17.18
N LEU A 638 -4.77 33.03 -18.49
CA LEU A 638 -4.92 31.82 -19.30
C LEU A 638 -3.83 31.77 -20.38
N ASP A 639 -3.38 30.57 -20.75
CA ASP A 639 -2.49 30.31 -21.89
C ASP A 639 -2.86 28.92 -22.47
N TYR A 640 -3.14 28.88 -23.77
CA TYR A 640 -3.63 27.69 -24.48
C TYR A 640 -2.62 27.24 -25.54
N GLY A 641 -2.61 25.95 -25.86
CA GLY A 641 -1.66 25.36 -26.82
C GLY A 641 -0.21 25.29 -26.34
N GLU A 642 0.02 25.38 -25.02
CA GLU A 642 1.35 25.37 -24.40
C GLU A 642 1.52 24.16 -23.47
N TYR A 643 2.50 23.30 -23.80
CA TYR A 643 2.99 22.29 -22.87
C TYR A 643 3.79 22.98 -21.77
N HIS A 644 3.52 22.66 -20.51
CA HIS A 644 4.09 23.41 -19.39
C HIS A 644 4.15 22.61 -18.09
N TYR A 645 4.88 23.16 -17.14
CA TYR A 645 4.89 22.74 -15.74
C TYR A 645 4.97 23.96 -14.82
N ILE A 646 4.70 23.75 -13.54
CA ILE A 646 4.87 24.75 -12.49
C ILE A 646 6.06 24.36 -11.62
N ILE A 647 6.98 25.30 -11.39
CA ILE A 647 8.00 25.17 -10.35
C ILE A 647 7.67 26.10 -9.18
N ALA A 648 7.60 25.52 -7.99
CA ALA A 648 7.31 26.23 -6.75
C ALA A 648 8.57 26.30 -5.90
N LYS A 649 8.94 27.52 -5.49
CA LYS A 649 10.07 27.76 -4.58
C LYS A 649 9.55 28.36 -3.28
N VAL A 650 9.84 27.67 -2.18
CA VAL A 650 9.47 28.09 -0.84
C VAL A 650 10.55 28.99 -0.26
N GLU A 651 10.14 30.17 0.13
CA GLU A 651 10.91 31.13 0.90
C GLU A 651 10.32 31.23 2.32
N LYS A 652 10.95 32.02 3.20
CA LYS A 652 10.63 32.02 4.64
C LYS A 652 9.16 32.34 4.97
N ASP A 653 8.52 33.21 4.19
CA ASP A 653 7.16 33.71 4.43
C ASP A 653 6.23 33.57 3.23
N LYS A 654 6.69 32.95 2.14
CA LYS A 654 5.92 32.82 0.90
C LYS A 654 6.35 31.65 0.03
N ILE A 655 5.47 31.25 -0.89
CA ILE A 655 5.81 30.33 -1.98
C ILE A 655 5.66 31.11 -3.29
N ILE A 656 6.70 31.09 -4.11
CA ILE A 656 6.70 31.67 -5.46
C ILE A 656 6.49 30.54 -6.45
N PHE A 657 5.46 30.65 -7.28
CA PHE A 657 5.17 29.74 -8.38
C PHE A 657 5.56 30.40 -9.70
N LYS A 658 6.30 29.67 -10.53
CA LYS A 658 6.58 30.04 -11.92
C LYS A 658 6.04 28.97 -12.84
N VAL A 659 5.33 29.41 -13.87
CA VAL A 659 4.77 28.52 -14.89
C VAL A 659 5.65 28.59 -16.11
N ILE A 660 6.24 27.46 -16.48
CA ILE A 660 7.26 27.36 -17.52
C ILE A 660 6.66 26.59 -18.71
N GLY A 661 6.49 27.28 -19.82
CA GLY A 661 6.16 26.71 -21.12
C GLY A 661 7.38 26.11 -21.79
N VAL A 662 7.25 24.86 -22.25
CA VAL A 662 8.33 24.06 -22.84
C VAL A 662 8.11 23.70 -24.30
N GLY A 663 6.88 23.84 -24.80
CA GLY A 663 6.59 23.74 -26.22
C GLY A 663 5.22 24.29 -26.59
N HIS A 664 5.13 24.96 -27.74
CA HIS A 664 3.89 25.52 -28.26
C HIS A 664 3.43 24.80 -29.53
N ILE A 665 2.14 24.56 -29.68
CA ILE A 665 1.54 23.97 -30.89
C ILE A 665 1.67 24.93 -32.07
N VAL A 666 2.24 24.46 -33.18
CA VAL A 666 2.47 25.27 -34.39
C VAL A 666 1.27 25.21 -35.34
N ASP A 667 0.55 24.09 -35.34
CA ASP A 667 -0.57 23.82 -36.24
C ASP A 667 -1.77 23.33 -35.42
N LYS A 668 -2.84 24.14 -35.38
CA LYS A 668 -4.07 23.79 -34.64
C LYS A 668 -4.73 22.52 -35.16
N LEU A 669 -4.46 22.11 -36.40
CA LEU A 669 -4.97 20.87 -36.99
C LEU A 669 -4.06 19.66 -36.72
N ASN A 670 -2.84 19.89 -36.23
CA ASN A 670 -1.88 18.85 -35.88
C ASN A 670 -1.15 19.20 -34.57
N THR A 671 -1.76 18.83 -33.46
CA THR A 671 -1.34 19.15 -32.09
C THR A 671 -0.04 18.45 -31.65
N GLU A 672 0.50 17.53 -32.45
CA GLU A 672 1.81 16.89 -32.22
C GLU A 672 2.97 17.76 -32.73
N LYS A 673 2.72 18.69 -33.66
CA LYS A 673 3.76 19.60 -34.17
C LYS A 673 3.98 20.75 -33.21
N ILE A 674 5.06 20.66 -32.43
CA ILE A 674 5.44 21.69 -31.47
C ILE A 674 6.73 22.43 -31.84
N THR A 675 6.82 23.70 -31.43
CA THR A 675 8.08 24.43 -31.32
C THR A 675 8.51 24.41 -29.86
N LYS A 676 9.66 23.79 -29.56
CA LYS A 676 10.24 23.77 -28.21
C LYS A 676 10.73 25.15 -27.81
N HIS A 677 10.51 25.55 -26.57
CA HIS A 677 11.00 26.82 -26.01
C HIS A 677 11.14 26.74 -24.48
N HIS A 678 11.52 27.84 -23.86
CA HIS A 678 11.53 28.01 -22.40
C HIS A 678 10.95 29.38 -22.08
N LYS A 679 9.63 29.46 -21.91
CA LYS A 679 8.86 30.69 -21.74
C LYS A 679 8.27 30.75 -20.34
N ILE A 680 8.45 31.86 -19.62
CA ILE A 680 7.69 32.10 -18.39
C ILE A 680 6.28 32.54 -18.81
N ILE A 681 5.29 31.67 -18.60
CA ILE A 681 3.88 31.92 -18.91
C ILE A 681 3.26 32.84 -17.85
N ASP A 682 3.55 32.56 -16.57
CA ASP A 682 3.03 33.28 -15.43
C ASP A 682 3.96 33.19 -14.21
N THR A 683 3.78 34.10 -13.26
CA THR A 683 4.42 34.07 -11.94
C THR A 683 3.47 34.64 -10.90
N PHE A 684 3.25 33.90 -9.82
CA PHE A 684 2.39 34.33 -8.71
C PHE A 684 2.95 33.81 -7.38
N GLU A 685 2.47 34.37 -6.27
CA GLU A 685 2.93 33.98 -4.94
C GLU A 685 1.77 33.84 -3.95
N ILE A 686 1.98 33.04 -2.91
CA ILE A 686 1.10 32.95 -1.74
C ILE A 686 1.91 33.15 -0.46
N LYS A 687 1.27 33.64 0.60
CA LYS A 687 1.90 33.80 1.91
C LYS A 687 1.82 32.52 2.77
N ILE A 688 2.89 32.23 3.49
CA ILE A 688 2.97 31.17 4.50
C ILE A 688 2.61 31.74 5.87
N LYS A 689 1.93 30.94 6.70
CA LYS A 689 1.47 31.32 8.03
C LYS A 689 2.55 31.27 9.12
#